data_AF-A0A2U1MJ62-F1
#
_entry.id   AF-A0A2U1MJ62-F1
#
_cell.length_a   1.000
_cell.length_b   1.000
_cell.length_c   1.000
_cell.angle_alpha   90.00
_cell.angle_beta   90.00
_cell.angle_gamma   90.00
#
_symmetry.space_group_name_H-M   'P 1'
#
loop_
_entity.id
_entity.type
_entity.pdbx_description
1 polymer ?
#
loop_
_entity_poly.entity_id
_entity_poly.type
_entity_poly.pdbx_seq_one_letter_code
_entity_poly.pdbx_strand_id
1 'polypeptide(L)'
;MPIEIVKPSVELSKIATSETHGEDSPYFAGWKAYDENPYHEINNPSGVIQMGLAENQVSFDLLEEYLEKNLEASNWGQKVSGFRENALFQDYHGLQSFRKAMASFMEQVRGGKAKFNPDRVVLTAGATAANELLTFILANPGDALLVPTPYYPGFDRDIRWRTGVQIVPIHCESSNNFQITPEALEAAYDHARSMNMTIVIMPIEIVKPSVELSKIATSETHGEDSPYFAGWKAYDENPYHEINNPSGVIQMGLAENQVSFDLLEEYLEKNLEASNWGQKVSGFRENALFQDYHGLQSFRKAMASFMEQVRGGKAKFNPDRVVLTAGATAANELLTFILANPGDALLVPTPYYPGFDRDIRWRTGVQIVPIHCESSNNFQITPEALEAAYDHARSMNMTVRGVLITNPSNPLGATIQRKVLEEVLDFCTEKNIHLVSDEIYSGSAFYADEFVSIAEVLESRNYKDSERCHIVYSLSKDLGLPGFRVGTVYSYNDQVVTTARRMSSFTLISSQTQFLLASMLSDKDFTQKYIKINRDRLKKRYEMIINGLKKAGIECLKGNAGLFCWMNLSPYLEKPTVESELAIWKKIMYDVKLNISPGSSCHCSEPGWFRVCFANMSEETLEIALSRIQDFIKTRKQNI
;
A
#
# COMPACT_ATOMS: atom_id res chain seq x y z
N MET A 1 12.12 38.18 -28.02
CA MET A 1 12.05 36.81 -27.48
C MET A 1 11.12 36.85 -26.28
N PRO A 2 10.11 35.98 -26.17
CA PRO A 2 9.39 35.85 -24.91
C PRO A 2 10.41 35.36 -23.87
N ILE A 3 10.49 36.03 -22.73
CA ILE A 3 11.25 35.55 -21.58
C ILE A 3 10.50 34.31 -21.10
N GLU A 4 11.03 33.12 -21.36
CA GLU A 4 10.53 31.89 -20.77
C GLU A 4 10.78 32.02 -19.26
N ILE A 5 9.73 32.36 -18.50
CA ILE A 5 9.79 32.36 -17.04
C ILE A 5 9.90 30.89 -16.66
N VAL A 6 11.14 30.41 -16.48
CA VAL A 6 11.41 29.09 -15.92
C VAL A 6 10.88 29.13 -14.50
N LYS A 7 9.71 28.54 -14.27
CA LYS A 7 9.20 28.33 -12.91
C LYS A 7 10.19 27.43 -12.18
N PRO A 8 10.50 27.72 -10.91
CA PRO A 8 11.40 26.87 -10.13
C PRO A 8 10.84 25.45 -10.06
N SER A 9 11.73 24.46 -10.07
CA SER A 9 11.37 23.05 -9.86
C SER A 9 10.58 22.90 -8.57
N VAL A 10 9.60 22.01 -8.56
CA VAL A 10 8.86 21.66 -7.34
C VAL A 10 9.82 21.05 -6.31
N GLU A 11 9.76 21.52 -5.07
CA GLU A 11 10.69 21.08 -4.03
C GLU A 11 10.40 19.65 -3.56
N LEU A 12 11.44 18.88 -3.26
CA LEU A 12 11.34 17.55 -2.64
C LEU A 12 11.79 17.57 -1.17
N SER A 13 11.53 16.49 -0.44
CA SER A 13 11.93 16.35 0.97
C SER A 13 13.44 16.21 1.12
N LYS A 14 13.94 16.37 2.35
CA LYS A 14 15.36 16.13 2.68
C LYS A 14 15.79 14.69 2.37
N ILE A 15 14.88 13.72 2.46
CA ILE A 15 15.15 12.32 2.13
C ILE A 15 15.50 12.20 0.64
N ALA A 16 14.71 12.85 -0.22
CA ALA A 16 14.90 12.79 -1.67
C ALA A 16 16.10 13.59 -2.18
N THR A 17 16.50 14.65 -1.47
CA THR A 17 17.67 15.47 -1.83
C THR A 17 18.96 15.04 -1.15
N SER A 18 18.93 14.00 -0.31
CA SER A 18 20.13 13.52 0.40
C SER A 18 21.04 12.68 -0.49
N GLU A 19 22.35 12.91 -0.42
CA GLU A 19 23.39 12.11 -1.08
C GLU A 19 23.91 10.96 -0.19
N THR A 20 23.25 10.70 0.95
CA THR A 20 23.75 9.76 1.96
C THR A 20 23.24 8.32 1.80
N HIS A 21 22.60 7.97 0.68
CA HIS A 21 22.02 6.63 0.50
C HIS A 21 23.11 5.54 0.44
N GLY A 22 22.75 4.30 0.81
CA GLY A 22 23.65 3.14 0.80
C GLY A 22 24.33 2.92 -0.56
N GLU A 23 23.57 3.04 -1.65
CA GLU A 23 24.05 2.87 -3.05
C GLU A 23 25.12 3.86 -3.50
N ASP A 24 25.24 5.00 -2.81
CA ASP A 24 26.24 6.01 -3.09
C ASP A 24 27.56 5.69 -2.36
N SER A 25 27.65 4.52 -1.70
CA SER A 25 28.86 4.05 -1.03
C SER A 25 29.73 3.18 -1.98
N PRO A 26 31.06 3.11 -1.73
CA PRO A 26 31.94 2.23 -2.49
C PRO A 26 31.55 0.75 -2.46
N TYR A 27 30.75 0.33 -1.46
CA TYR A 27 30.23 -1.04 -1.37
C TYR A 27 29.46 -1.45 -2.64
N PHE A 28 28.65 -0.56 -3.20
CA PHE A 28 27.83 -0.84 -4.38
C PHE A 28 28.56 -0.65 -5.71
N ALA A 29 29.80 -0.14 -5.71
CA ALA A 29 30.57 0.03 -6.94
C ALA A 29 30.86 -1.32 -7.64
N GLY A 30 31.14 -2.37 -6.86
CA GLY A 30 31.33 -3.72 -7.39
C GLY A 30 30.05 -4.33 -7.96
N TRP A 31 28.89 -3.99 -7.38
CA TRP A 31 27.59 -4.43 -7.88
C TRP A 31 27.26 -3.76 -9.22
N LYS A 32 27.42 -2.43 -9.34
CA LYS A 32 27.24 -1.70 -10.60
C LYS A 32 28.16 -2.23 -11.71
N ALA A 33 29.43 -2.48 -11.39
CA ALA A 33 30.39 -3.03 -12.35
C ALA A 33 30.01 -4.45 -12.81
N TYR A 34 29.43 -5.26 -11.92
CA TYR A 34 28.90 -6.57 -12.26
C TYR A 34 27.69 -6.47 -13.19
N ASP A 35 26.72 -5.61 -12.89
CA ASP A 35 25.52 -5.45 -13.71
C ASP A 35 25.83 -4.93 -15.13
N GLU A 36 26.82 -4.04 -15.27
CA GLU A 36 27.26 -3.51 -16.56
C GLU A 36 28.05 -4.52 -17.40
N ASN A 37 28.77 -5.45 -16.77
CA ASN A 37 29.65 -6.38 -17.46
C ASN A 37 29.72 -7.75 -16.75
N PRO A 38 28.62 -8.51 -16.67
CA PRO A 38 28.58 -9.74 -15.88
C PRO A 38 29.42 -10.84 -16.53
N TYR A 39 30.21 -11.54 -15.72
CA TYR A 39 30.93 -12.73 -16.17
C TYR A 39 29.97 -13.80 -16.67
N HIS A 40 30.31 -14.39 -17.82
CA HIS A 40 29.66 -15.59 -18.34
C HIS A 40 30.73 -16.46 -18.98
N GLU A 41 30.83 -17.73 -18.57
CA GLU A 41 31.90 -18.65 -19.00
C GLU A 41 32.11 -18.74 -20.51
N ILE A 42 31.03 -18.78 -21.30
CA ILE A 42 31.07 -18.83 -22.76
C ILE A 42 30.93 -17.44 -23.39
N ASN A 43 29.92 -16.67 -22.99
CA ASN A 43 29.52 -15.45 -23.69
C ASN A 43 30.31 -14.19 -23.27
N ASN A 44 30.87 -14.18 -22.06
CA ASN A 44 31.65 -13.04 -21.53
C ASN A 44 32.69 -13.50 -20.49
N PRO A 45 33.72 -14.26 -20.88
CA PRO A 45 34.70 -14.82 -19.94
C PRO A 45 35.59 -13.75 -19.29
N SER A 46 35.60 -12.51 -19.83
CA SER A 46 36.29 -11.35 -19.28
C SER A 46 35.40 -10.46 -18.39
N GLY A 47 34.14 -10.87 -18.17
CA GLY A 47 33.23 -10.12 -17.32
C GLY A 47 33.63 -10.14 -15.84
N VAL A 48 32.99 -9.27 -15.07
CA VAL A 48 33.15 -9.17 -13.62
C VAL A 48 32.48 -10.39 -12.97
N ILE A 49 33.22 -11.09 -12.09
CA ILE A 49 32.67 -12.18 -11.29
C ILE A 49 32.13 -11.59 -9.98
N GLN A 50 30.85 -11.83 -9.67
CA GLN A 50 30.24 -11.38 -8.42
C GLN A 50 30.67 -12.28 -7.26
N MET A 51 31.50 -11.75 -6.36
CA MET A 51 31.91 -12.41 -5.11
C MET A 51 31.49 -11.66 -3.83
N GLY A 52 30.80 -10.52 -3.97
CA GLY A 52 30.43 -9.63 -2.88
C GLY A 52 29.06 -9.89 -2.25
N LEU A 53 28.25 -10.79 -2.82
CA LEU A 53 26.91 -11.11 -2.30
C LEU A 53 26.96 -12.29 -1.33
N ALA A 54 26.32 -12.14 -0.17
CA ALA A 54 26.19 -13.20 0.83
C ALA A 54 25.00 -14.14 0.52
N GLU A 55 24.97 -14.69 -0.70
CA GLU A 55 23.93 -15.62 -1.15
C GLU A 55 24.33 -17.07 -0.94
N ASN A 56 23.42 -17.89 -0.43
CA ASN A 56 23.64 -19.34 -0.31
C ASN A 56 23.15 -20.06 -1.57
N GLN A 57 24.04 -20.28 -2.53
CA GLN A 57 23.72 -21.05 -3.74
C GLN A 57 24.03 -22.55 -3.63
N VAL A 58 24.65 -22.99 -2.53
CA VAL A 58 25.20 -24.36 -2.39
C VAL A 58 24.17 -25.42 -2.00
N SER A 59 22.96 -25.02 -1.60
CA SER A 59 21.88 -25.94 -1.18
C SER A 59 20.68 -25.93 -2.13
N PHE A 60 20.79 -25.27 -3.28
CA PHE A 60 19.68 -25.18 -4.24
C PHE A 60 19.30 -26.53 -4.84
N ASP A 61 20.27 -27.43 -5.02
CA ASP A 61 20.02 -28.81 -5.45
C ASP A 61 19.02 -29.53 -4.51
N LEU A 62 19.18 -29.35 -3.19
CA LEU A 62 18.27 -29.92 -2.18
C LEU A 62 16.87 -29.29 -2.23
N LEU A 63 16.80 -27.97 -2.47
CA LEU A 63 15.53 -27.25 -2.58
C LEU A 63 14.79 -27.62 -3.86
N GLU A 64 15.51 -27.70 -4.97
CA GLU A 64 15.01 -28.11 -6.27
C GLU A 64 14.51 -29.56 -6.22
N GLU A 65 15.29 -30.50 -5.67
CA GLU A 65 14.88 -31.89 -5.47
C GLU A 65 13.63 -32.00 -4.59
N TYR A 66 13.53 -31.18 -3.53
CA TYR A 66 12.34 -31.13 -2.69
C TYR A 66 11.12 -30.65 -3.48
N LEU A 67 11.24 -29.56 -4.25
CA LEU A 67 10.15 -29.00 -5.05
C LEU A 67 9.69 -29.97 -6.16
N GLU A 68 10.62 -30.71 -6.78
CA GLU A 68 10.29 -31.75 -7.77
C GLU A 68 9.47 -32.88 -7.17
N LYS A 69 9.77 -33.26 -5.91
CA LYS A 69 9.07 -34.34 -5.19
C LYS A 69 7.77 -33.90 -4.54
N ASN A 70 7.62 -32.61 -4.27
CA ASN A 70 6.49 -32.01 -3.55
C ASN A 70 5.93 -30.86 -4.40
N LEU A 71 5.48 -31.16 -5.62
CA LEU A 71 4.88 -30.17 -6.52
C LEU A 71 3.66 -29.47 -5.91
N GLU A 72 3.05 -30.07 -4.90
CA GLU A 72 1.99 -29.46 -4.11
C GLU A 72 2.46 -28.34 -3.19
N ALA A 73 3.75 -28.26 -2.86
CA ALA A 73 4.36 -27.20 -2.06
C ALA A 73 4.65 -25.94 -2.90
N SER A 74 4.79 -26.07 -4.22
CA SER A 74 4.91 -24.94 -5.15
C SER A 74 3.54 -24.40 -5.60
N ASN A 75 2.43 -24.95 -5.07
CA ASN A 75 1.10 -24.87 -5.67
C ASN A 75 0.55 -23.45 -5.89
N TRP A 76 0.83 -22.97 -7.09
CA TRP A 76 -0.18 -22.35 -7.96
C TRP A 76 -0.57 -23.30 -9.12
N GLY A 77 -0.12 -24.57 -9.10
CA GLY A 77 0.00 -25.41 -10.29
C GLY A 77 -0.70 -26.79 -10.31
N GLN A 78 -1.26 -27.32 -9.23
CA GLN A 78 -1.99 -28.62 -9.29
C GLN A 78 -3.48 -28.54 -8.98
N LYS A 79 -3.93 -27.54 -8.21
CA LYS A 79 -5.35 -27.20 -8.04
C LYS A 79 -5.46 -25.70 -7.79
N VAL A 80 -6.40 -25.04 -8.48
CA VAL A 80 -6.81 -23.65 -8.18
C VAL A 80 -7.35 -23.48 -6.76
N SER A 81 -7.63 -24.59 -6.06
CA SER A 81 -8.01 -24.60 -4.65
C SER A 81 -6.97 -23.85 -3.80
N GLY A 82 -7.38 -22.72 -3.21
CA GLY A 82 -6.53 -21.87 -2.38
C GLY A 82 -6.10 -20.54 -3.03
N PHE A 83 -6.23 -20.39 -4.37
CA PHE A 83 -5.93 -19.12 -5.06
C PHE A 83 -6.71 -17.97 -4.44
N ARG A 84 -8.03 -18.13 -4.32
CA ARG A 84 -8.94 -17.12 -3.80
C ARG A 84 -8.65 -16.74 -2.36
N GLU A 85 -8.34 -17.71 -1.51
CA GLU A 85 -7.99 -17.48 -0.10
C GLU A 85 -6.72 -16.63 0.02
N ASN A 86 -5.67 -17.00 -0.72
CA ASN A 86 -4.41 -16.25 -0.75
C ASN A 86 -4.57 -14.86 -1.37
N ALA A 87 -5.32 -14.75 -2.46
CA ALA A 87 -5.57 -13.49 -3.17
C ALA A 87 -6.35 -12.48 -2.30
N LEU A 88 -7.25 -12.94 -1.43
CA LEU A 88 -8.04 -12.10 -0.55
C LEU A 88 -7.41 -11.87 0.84
N PHE A 89 -6.34 -12.60 1.17
CA PHE A 89 -5.70 -12.55 2.48
C PHE A 89 -5.17 -11.14 2.82
N GLN A 90 -5.69 -10.52 3.88
CA GLN A 90 -5.35 -9.14 4.27
C GLN A 90 -4.98 -8.99 5.76
N ASP A 91 -4.87 -10.09 6.51
CA ASP A 91 -4.45 -10.03 7.92
C ASP A 91 -2.97 -9.61 8.03
N TYR A 92 -2.75 -8.52 8.76
CA TYR A 92 -1.45 -7.90 8.99
C TYR A 92 -0.46 -8.81 9.75
N HIS A 93 -0.94 -9.82 10.46
CA HIS A 93 -0.07 -10.78 11.15
C HIS A 93 0.59 -11.76 10.16
N GLY A 94 0.05 -11.89 8.94
CA GLY A 94 0.44 -12.89 7.95
C GLY A 94 -0.14 -14.29 8.23
N LEU A 95 0.19 -15.27 7.38
CA LEU A 95 -0.38 -16.62 7.49
C LEU A 95 0.06 -17.30 8.79
N GLN A 96 -0.91 -17.73 9.61
CA GLN A 96 -0.62 -18.40 10.89
C GLN A 96 0.18 -19.69 10.70
N SER A 97 -0.12 -20.47 9.66
CA SER A 97 0.63 -21.67 9.29
C SER A 97 2.10 -21.35 9.01
N PHE A 98 2.38 -20.25 8.30
CA PHE A 98 3.74 -19.82 8.01
C PHE A 98 4.47 -19.33 9.27
N ARG A 99 3.81 -18.55 10.15
CA ARG A 99 4.40 -18.17 11.44
C ARG A 99 4.77 -19.37 12.30
N LYS A 100 3.91 -20.40 12.35
CA LYS A 100 4.18 -21.66 13.07
C LYS A 100 5.36 -22.42 12.46
N ALA A 101 5.42 -22.52 11.13
CA ALA A 101 6.54 -23.14 10.43
C ALA A 101 7.87 -22.41 10.70
N MET A 102 7.87 -21.07 10.65
CA MET A 102 9.03 -20.25 10.96
C MET A 102 9.50 -20.42 12.40
N ALA A 103 8.59 -20.37 13.37
CA ALA A 103 8.93 -20.61 14.77
C ALA A 103 9.57 -21.99 14.96
N SER A 104 8.96 -23.04 14.42
CA SER A 104 9.48 -24.41 14.48
C SER A 104 10.87 -24.53 13.83
N PHE A 105 11.06 -23.90 12.67
CA PHE A 105 12.37 -23.89 11.99
C PHE A 105 13.43 -23.19 12.84
N MET A 106 13.10 -22.03 13.43
CA MET A 106 14.01 -21.29 14.32
C MET A 106 14.41 -22.09 15.57
N GLU A 107 13.52 -22.92 16.11
CA GLU A 107 13.82 -23.86 17.20
C GLU A 107 14.77 -24.97 16.74
N GLN A 108 14.48 -25.58 15.59
CA GLN A 108 15.25 -26.69 15.04
C GLN A 108 16.69 -26.29 14.71
N VAL A 109 16.91 -25.15 14.04
CA VAL A 109 18.27 -24.68 13.69
C VAL A 109 19.11 -24.31 14.91
N ARG A 110 18.47 -24.14 16.09
CA ARG A 110 19.14 -23.90 17.38
C ARG A 110 19.26 -25.19 18.22
N GLY A 111 18.98 -26.35 17.65
CA GLY A 111 19.06 -27.64 18.33
C GLY A 111 18.08 -27.76 19.50
N GLY A 112 16.92 -27.08 19.43
CA GLY A 112 15.91 -27.08 20.49
C GLY A 112 16.29 -26.32 21.76
N LYS A 113 17.42 -25.59 21.76
CA LYS A 113 17.90 -24.82 22.92
C LYS A 113 17.07 -23.57 23.23
N ALA A 114 16.26 -23.11 22.28
CA ALA A 114 15.38 -21.96 22.41
C ALA A 114 14.00 -22.32 21.84
N LYS A 115 12.94 -21.80 22.48
CA LYS A 115 11.55 -21.91 22.00
C LYS A 115 11.06 -20.58 21.46
N PHE A 116 10.26 -20.61 20.39
CA PHE A 116 9.71 -19.43 19.75
C PHE A 116 8.18 -19.49 19.73
N ASN A 117 7.52 -18.43 20.20
CA ASN A 117 6.08 -18.31 20.10
C ASN A 117 5.70 -17.81 18.69
N PRO A 118 4.91 -18.56 17.89
CA PRO A 118 4.42 -18.12 16.59
C PRO A 118 3.68 -16.77 16.60
N ASP A 119 3.01 -16.43 17.71
CA ASP A 119 2.30 -15.15 17.84
C ASP A 119 3.23 -13.96 18.04
N ARG A 120 4.53 -14.20 18.28
CA ARG A 120 5.59 -13.20 18.35
C ARG A 120 6.44 -13.13 17.09
N VAL A 121 6.08 -13.86 16.04
CA VAL A 121 6.76 -13.81 14.73
C VAL A 121 6.11 -12.72 13.89
N VAL A 122 6.88 -11.68 13.57
CA VAL A 122 6.47 -10.62 12.63
C VAL A 122 7.11 -10.90 11.28
N LEU A 123 6.29 -10.93 10.22
CA LEU A 123 6.72 -11.17 8.86
C LEU A 123 6.97 -9.85 8.15
N THR A 124 8.09 -9.75 7.43
CA THR A 124 8.50 -8.54 6.71
C THR A 124 9.00 -8.90 5.30
N ALA A 125 9.17 -7.91 4.42
CA ALA A 125 9.62 -8.14 3.04
C ALA A 125 11.08 -8.63 2.93
N GLY A 126 11.83 -8.63 4.04
CA GLY A 126 13.22 -9.05 4.08
C GLY A 126 13.95 -8.51 5.32
N ALA A 127 15.21 -8.88 5.50
CA ALA A 127 16.00 -8.48 6.67
C ALA A 127 16.15 -6.95 6.79
N THR A 128 16.31 -6.23 5.66
CA THR A 128 16.41 -4.77 5.63
C THR A 128 15.11 -4.11 6.15
N ALA A 129 13.95 -4.58 5.70
CA ALA A 129 12.65 -4.12 6.19
C ALA A 129 12.43 -4.44 7.69
N ALA A 130 12.90 -5.60 8.17
CA ALA A 130 12.83 -5.96 9.57
C ALA A 130 13.65 -5.02 10.47
N ASN A 131 14.88 -4.70 10.06
CA ASN A 131 15.76 -3.79 10.80
C ASN A 131 15.20 -2.37 10.84
N GLU A 132 14.66 -1.90 9.73
CA GLU A 132 14.02 -0.59 9.63
C GLU A 132 12.77 -0.51 10.53
N LEU A 133 11.89 -1.52 10.45
CA LEU A 133 10.71 -1.62 11.31
C LEU A 133 11.10 -1.60 12.79
N LEU A 134 12.08 -2.41 13.20
CA LEU A 134 12.57 -2.43 14.58
C LEU A 134 13.11 -1.05 14.99
N THR A 135 13.83 -0.37 14.10
CA THR A 135 14.38 0.95 14.41
C THR A 135 13.27 1.98 14.65
N PHE A 136 12.24 2.01 13.80
CA PHE A 136 11.07 2.88 13.99
C PHE A 136 10.34 2.61 15.31
N ILE A 137 10.32 1.37 15.79
CA ILE A 137 9.64 0.99 17.04
C ILE A 137 10.50 1.26 18.28
N LEU A 138 11.81 1.08 18.18
CA LEU A 138 12.71 1.12 19.33
C LEU A 138 13.34 2.49 19.57
N ALA A 139 13.47 3.34 18.57
CA ALA A 139 14.22 4.60 18.66
C ALA A 139 13.52 5.77 17.95
N ASN A 140 13.70 6.97 18.46
CA ASN A 140 13.24 8.21 17.83
C ASN A 140 14.35 8.83 16.95
N PRO A 141 14.00 9.67 15.96
CA PRO A 141 14.99 10.46 15.24
C PRO A 141 15.90 11.23 16.22
N GLY A 142 17.23 11.08 16.06
CA GLY A 142 18.23 11.66 16.97
C GLY A 142 18.72 10.73 18.09
N ASP A 143 18.01 9.63 18.37
CA ASP A 143 18.51 8.57 19.26
C ASP A 143 19.62 7.77 18.56
N ALA A 144 20.30 6.88 19.30
CA ALA A 144 21.41 6.08 18.78
C ALA A 144 21.24 4.57 18.99
N LEU A 145 21.63 3.78 17.98
CA LEU A 145 21.84 2.34 18.06
C LEU A 145 23.35 2.04 18.10
N LEU A 146 23.78 1.27 19.10
CA LEU A 146 25.17 0.82 19.21
C LEU A 146 25.38 -0.45 18.38
N VAL A 147 26.31 -0.44 17.42
CA VAL A 147 26.50 -1.54 16.45
C VAL A 147 27.97 -1.98 16.40
N PRO A 148 28.28 -3.27 16.61
CA PRO A 148 29.65 -3.80 16.52
C PRO A 148 30.28 -3.62 15.14
N THR A 149 31.53 -3.17 15.06
CA THR A 149 32.30 -3.09 13.81
C THR A 149 33.17 -4.34 13.59
N PRO A 150 33.34 -4.82 12.34
CA PRO A 150 32.78 -4.27 11.10
C PRO A 150 31.29 -4.62 10.91
N TYR A 151 30.54 -3.72 10.29
CA TYR A 151 29.13 -3.93 9.93
C TYR A 151 28.87 -3.59 8.45
N TYR A 152 27.73 -4.06 7.93
CA TYR A 152 27.27 -3.76 6.58
C TYR A 152 27.04 -2.24 6.38
N PRO A 153 27.73 -1.56 5.45
CA PRO A 153 27.62 -0.09 5.31
C PRO A 153 26.22 0.39 4.90
N GLY A 154 25.45 -0.42 4.18
CA GLY A 154 24.08 -0.08 3.82
C GLY A 154 23.17 -0.01 5.04
N PHE A 155 23.37 -0.87 6.06
CA PHE A 155 22.60 -0.79 7.31
C PHE A 155 22.74 0.60 7.95
N ASP A 156 23.96 1.12 8.03
CA ASP A 156 24.22 2.43 8.63
C ASP A 156 23.56 3.57 7.85
N ARG A 157 23.82 3.61 6.54
CA ARG A 157 23.32 4.66 5.66
C ARG A 157 21.80 4.64 5.53
N ASP A 158 21.21 3.47 5.31
CA ASP A 158 19.78 3.34 5.03
C ASP A 158 18.94 3.60 6.29
N ILE A 159 19.41 3.14 7.46
CA ILE A 159 18.74 3.41 8.74
C ILE A 159 18.80 4.90 9.09
N ARG A 160 19.98 5.54 9.01
CA ARG A 160 20.10 6.98 9.28
C ARG A 160 19.23 7.80 8.32
N TRP A 161 19.31 7.48 7.03
CA TRP A 161 18.61 8.19 5.98
C TRP A 161 17.08 8.14 6.16
N ARG A 162 16.54 6.97 6.52
CA ARG A 162 15.09 6.78 6.60
C ARG A 162 14.49 7.13 7.96
N THR A 163 15.20 6.86 9.05
CA THR A 163 14.65 6.96 10.41
C THR A 163 15.19 8.17 11.18
N GLY A 164 16.30 8.76 10.74
CA GLY A 164 17.02 9.79 11.49
C GLY A 164 17.75 9.27 12.74
N VAL A 165 17.67 7.97 13.05
CA VAL A 165 18.37 7.31 14.15
C VAL A 165 19.84 7.15 13.79
N GLN A 166 20.73 7.49 14.72
CA GLN A 166 22.17 7.43 14.51
C GLN A 166 22.71 6.03 14.79
N ILE A 167 23.71 5.62 14.00
CA ILE A 167 24.50 4.42 14.31
C ILE A 167 25.81 4.84 14.97
N VAL A 168 26.08 4.29 16.14
CA VAL A 168 27.33 4.52 16.86
C VAL A 168 28.11 3.21 16.90
N PRO A 169 29.33 3.18 16.32
CA PRO A 169 30.11 1.95 16.25
C PRO A 169 30.60 1.53 17.64
N ILE A 170 30.46 0.24 17.95
CA ILE A 170 31.23 -0.41 19.00
C ILE A 170 32.50 -0.93 18.33
N HIS A 171 33.63 -0.28 18.60
CA HIS A 171 34.90 -0.63 17.96
C HIS A 171 35.42 -1.97 18.47
N CYS A 172 35.20 -3.03 17.70
CA CYS A 172 35.76 -4.34 17.96
C CYS A 172 37.07 -4.53 17.18
N GLU A 173 38.12 -4.98 17.87
CA GLU A 173 39.47 -5.06 17.30
C GLU A 173 39.79 -6.44 16.73
N SER A 174 40.67 -6.50 15.73
CA SER A 174 41.18 -7.79 15.25
C SER A 174 41.99 -8.54 16.31
N SER A 175 42.59 -7.82 17.27
CA SER A 175 43.38 -8.34 18.39
C SER A 175 42.58 -9.29 19.29
N ASN A 176 41.25 -9.14 19.36
CA ASN A 176 40.35 -9.96 20.17
C ASN A 176 39.35 -10.78 19.33
N ASN A 177 39.63 -10.98 18.05
CA ASN A 177 38.72 -11.62 17.08
C ASN A 177 37.37 -10.91 16.93
N PHE A 178 37.37 -9.56 16.98
CA PHE A 178 36.17 -8.72 16.85
C PHE A 178 35.09 -9.01 17.90
N GLN A 179 35.49 -9.44 19.10
CA GLN A 179 34.56 -9.61 20.21
C GLN A 179 34.20 -8.25 20.84
N ILE A 180 32.95 -8.12 21.27
CA ILE A 180 32.48 -6.97 22.04
C ILE A 180 33.10 -7.05 23.44
N THR A 181 33.88 -6.05 23.83
CA THR A 181 34.40 -5.92 25.20
C THR A 181 33.55 -4.93 26.01
N PRO A 182 33.48 -5.07 27.35
CA PRO A 182 32.82 -4.09 28.21
C PRO A 182 33.36 -2.67 27.99
N GLU A 183 34.68 -2.52 27.82
CA GLU A 183 35.33 -1.21 27.64
C GLU A 183 34.93 -0.56 26.31
N ALA A 184 34.88 -1.34 25.22
CA ALA A 184 34.46 -0.83 23.91
C ALA A 184 32.98 -0.45 23.90
N LEU A 185 32.15 -1.22 24.60
CA LEU A 185 30.72 -0.93 24.74
C LEU A 185 30.49 0.35 25.56
N GLU A 186 31.18 0.49 26.70
CA GLU A 186 31.08 1.69 27.55
C GLU A 186 31.59 2.93 26.81
N ALA A 187 32.70 2.83 26.07
CA ALA A 187 33.22 3.94 25.27
C ALA A 187 32.23 4.40 24.18
N ALA A 188 31.59 3.45 23.48
CA ALA A 188 30.54 3.77 22.50
C ALA A 188 29.32 4.41 23.16
N TYR A 189 28.94 3.93 24.35
CA TYR A 189 27.85 4.48 25.15
C TYR A 189 28.14 5.92 25.60
N ASP A 190 29.32 6.18 26.16
CA ASP A 190 29.75 7.52 26.58
C ASP A 190 29.85 8.48 25.39
N HIS A 191 30.32 8.00 24.24
CA HIS A 191 30.36 8.80 23.02
C HIS A 191 28.96 9.25 22.60
N ALA A 192 27.99 8.33 22.55
CA ALA A 192 26.61 8.66 22.23
C ALA A 192 26.00 9.66 23.24
N ARG A 193 26.26 9.49 24.55
CA ARG A 193 25.83 10.44 25.58
C ARG A 193 26.44 11.82 25.41
N SER A 194 27.72 11.90 25.05
CA SER A 194 28.41 13.17 24.86
C SER A 194 27.82 14.01 23.71
N MET A 195 27.11 13.37 22.79
CA MET A 195 26.40 14.01 21.69
C MET A 195 24.93 14.36 22.01
N ASN A 196 24.52 14.29 23.29
CA ASN A 196 23.12 14.43 23.73
C ASN A 196 22.14 13.43 23.09
N MET A 197 22.61 12.24 22.69
CA MET A 197 21.74 11.20 22.14
C MET A 197 21.14 10.36 23.27
N THR A 198 19.82 10.07 23.20
CA THR A 198 19.21 9.06 24.08
C THR A 198 19.59 7.67 23.57
N ILE A 199 20.05 6.79 24.46
CA ILE A 199 20.59 5.48 24.07
C ILE A 199 19.62 4.38 24.48
N VAL A 200 19.23 3.57 23.51
CA VAL A 200 18.40 2.39 23.70
C VAL A 200 19.33 1.19 23.93
N ILE A 201 19.59 0.83 25.19
CA ILE A 201 20.41 -0.35 25.53
C ILE A 201 19.49 -1.56 25.77
N MET A 202 19.79 -2.70 25.14
CA MET A 202 19.31 -4.02 25.57
C MET A 202 20.15 -4.53 26.75
N PRO A 203 19.64 -4.62 27.98
CA PRO A 203 20.54 -4.92 29.10
C PRO A 203 20.40 -6.35 29.62
N ILE A 204 21.51 -6.92 30.07
CA ILE A 204 21.56 -8.03 31.03
C ILE A 204 21.17 -7.47 32.41
N GLU A 205 20.56 -8.31 33.24
CA GLU A 205 19.81 -7.99 34.46
C GLU A 205 20.50 -7.03 35.45
N ILE A 206 19.73 -6.10 36.01
CA ILE A 206 19.39 -5.95 37.45
C ILE A 206 18.54 -4.66 37.57
N VAL A 207 17.30 -4.81 38.03
CA VAL A 207 16.30 -3.78 38.43
C VAL A 207 16.23 -2.52 37.52
N LYS A 208 15.40 -2.56 36.46
CA LYS A 208 15.43 -1.53 35.40
C LYS A 208 14.23 -0.56 35.40
N PRO A 209 14.46 0.74 35.13
CA PRO A 209 13.44 1.53 34.43
C PRO A 209 13.15 0.87 33.07
N SER A 210 11.88 0.71 32.70
CA SER A 210 11.51 0.11 31.42
C SER A 210 12.16 0.89 30.28
N VAL A 211 12.81 0.20 29.34
CA VAL A 211 13.29 0.83 28.10
C VAL A 211 12.06 1.35 27.37
N GLU A 212 11.99 2.66 27.17
CA GLU A 212 10.87 3.30 26.50
C GLU A 212 10.87 2.93 25.01
N LEU A 213 9.68 2.70 24.46
CA LEU A 213 9.51 2.56 23.02
C LEU A 213 9.56 3.94 22.36
N SER A 214 9.73 3.97 21.04
CA SER A 214 9.67 5.23 20.29
C SER A 214 8.28 5.89 20.40
N LYS A 215 8.23 7.19 20.11
CA LYS A 215 6.97 7.93 20.02
C LYS A 215 6.03 7.35 18.96
N ILE A 216 6.56 6.76 17.89
CA ILE A 216 5.76 6.12 16.84
C ILE A 216 5.08 4.87 17.38
N ALA A 217 5.80 4.05 18.16
CA ALA A 217 5.28 2.82 18.73
C ALA A 217 4.20 3.06 19.79
N THR A 218 4.26 4.16 20.53
CA THR A 218 3.26 4.53 21.55
C THR A 218 2.20 5.51 21.03
N SER A 219 2.18 5.81 19.73
CA SER A 219 1.28 6.80 19.13
C SER A 219 -0.10 6.22 18.85
N GLU A 220 -1.14 7.00 19.11
CA GLU A 220 -2.53 6.70 18.73
C GLU A 220 -2.81 6.95 17.23
N THR A 221 -1.83 7.45 16.46
CA THR A 221 -2.01 7.83 15.04
C THR A 221 -2.33 6.64 14.13
N HIS A 222 -2.05 5.39 14.55
CA HIS A 222 -2.38 4.20 13.77
C HIS A 222 -3.89 4.01 13.56
N GLY A 223 -4.71 4.43 14.53
CA GLY A 223 -6.17 4.44 14.41
C GLY A 223 -6.85 3.07 14.43
N GLU A 224 -6.20 2.02 14.95
CA GLU A 224 -6.77 0.67 15.05
C GLU A 224 -8.04 0.60 15.91
N ASP A 225 -8.18 1.50 16.89
CA ASP A 225 -9.35 1.60 17.75
C ASP A 225 -10.51 2.41 17.13
N SER A 226 -10.39 2.83 15.87
CA SER A 226 -11.43 3.65 15.23
C SER A 226 -12.72 2.87 14.92
N PRO A 227 -13.88 3.54 14.82
CA PRO A 227 -15.15 2.91 14.40
C PRO A 227 -15.06 2.18 13.05
N TYR A 228 -14.11 2.56 12.19
CA TYR A 228 -13.85 1.88 10.93
C TYR A 228 -13.48 0.40 11.13
N PHE A 229 -12.68 0.07 12.14
CA PHE A 229 -12.24 -1.31 12.42
C PHE A 229 -13.21 -2.09 13.32
N ALA A 230 -14.05 -1.41 14.12
CA ALA A 230 -15.05 -2.07 14.96
C ALA A 230 -16.02 -2.97 14.17
N GLY A 231 -16.36 -2.59 12.93
CA GLY A 231 -17.18 -3.41 12.04
C GLY A 231 -16.50 -4.71 11.61
N TRP A 232 -15.17 -4.73 11.52
CA TRP A 232 -14.39 -5.93 11.25
C TRP A 232 -14.54 -6.94 12.39
N LYS A 233 -14.40 -6.47 13.64
CA LYS A 233 -14.58 -7.30 14.83
C LYS A 233 -15.98 -7.90 14.92
N ALA A 234 -17.02 -7.11 14.65
CA ALA A 234 -18.39 -7.61 14.67
C ALA A 234 -18.66 -8.68 13.59
N TYR A 235 -18.02 -8.56 12.42
CA TYR A 235 -18.04 -9.59 11.39
C TYR A 235 -17.29 -10.85 11.83
N ASP A 236 -16.07 -10.73 12.33
CA ASP A 236 -15.24 -11.87 12.75
C ASP A 236 -15.89 -12.68 13.89
N GLU A 237 -16.59 -12.00 14.81
CA GLU A 237 -17.30 -12.65 15.93
C GLU A 237 -18.56 -13.40 15.48
N ASN A 238 -19.22 -12.97 14.40
CA ASN A 238 -20.48 -13.55 13.93
C ASN A 238 -20.64 -13.47 12.40
N PRO A 239 -19.79 -14.15 11.61
CA PRO A 239 -19.76 -14.00 10.17
C PRO A 239 -20.98 -14.65 9.52
N TYR A 240 -21.62 -13.94 8.59
CA TYR A 240 -22.70 -14.51 7.78
C TYR A 240 -22.20 -15.71 6.96
N HIS A 241 -23.00 -16.76 6.93
CA HIS A 241 -22.82 -17.89 6.03
C HIS A 241 -24.20 -18.38 5.61
N GLU A 242 -24.45 -18.54 4.32
CA GLU A 242 -25.77 -18.87 3.76
C GLU A 242 -26.44 -20.07 4.45
N ILE A 243 -25.68 -21.16 4.65
CA ILE A 243 -26.15 -22.38 5.31
C ILE A 243 -25.90 -22.37 6.83
N ASN A 244 -24.65 -22.14 7.24
CA ASN A 244 -24.21 -22.38 8.62
C ASN A 244 -24.57 -21.24 9.60
N ASN A 245 -24.72 -20.01 9.10
CA ASN A 245 -25.04 -18.84 9.93
C ASN A 245 -25.83 -17.78 9.14
N PRO A 246 -27.07 -18.07 8.72
CA PRO A 246 -27.87 -17.18 7.87
C PRO A 246 -28.28 -15.87 8.56
N SER A 247 -28.16 -15.78 9.89
CA SER A 247 -28.41 -14.58 10.70
C SER A 247 -27.13 -13.83 11.05
N GLY A 248 -25.97 -14.26 10.55
CA GLY A 248 -24.69 -13.60 10.76
C GLY A 248 -24.59 -12.22 10.08
N VAL A 249 -23.51 -11.52 10.41
CA VAL A 249 -23.16 -10.20 9.88
C VAL A 249 -22.66 -10.33 8.45
N ILE A 250 -23.29 -9.63 7.50
CA ILE A 250 -22.82 -9.56 6.12
C ILE A 250 -21.76 -8.46 6.00
N GLN A 251 -20.61 -8.79 5.42
CA GLN A 251 -19.50 -7.87 5.26
C GLN A 251 -19.71 -6.94 4.06
N MET A 252 -20.10 -5.69 4.32
CA MET A 252 -20.25 -4.64 3.30
C MET A 252 -19.35 -3.41 3.59
N GLY A 253 -18.42 -3.52 4.54
CA GLY A 253 -17.48 -2.46 4.90
C GLY A 253 -16.13 -2.57 4.18
N LEU A 254 -15.81 -3.74 3.62
CA LEU A 254 -14.50 -4.03 3.01
C LEU A 254 -14.57 -3.92 1.49
N ALA A 255 -13.76 -3.02 0.92
CA ALA A 255 -13.72 -2.79 -0.51
C ALA A 255 -12.85 -3.85 -1.20
N GLU A 256 -13.45 -4.99 -1.49
CA GLU A 256 -12.87 -6.11 -2.23
C GLU A 256 -13.65 -6.36 -3.52
N ASN A 257 -12.92 -6.69 -4.59
CA ASN A 257 -13.53 -7.06 -5.86
C ASN A 257 -13.46 -8.57 -6.02
N GLN A 258 -14.61 -9.23 -5.90
CA GLN A 258 -14.72 -10.68 -6.09
C GLN A 258 -15.53 -11.07 -7.32
N VAL A 259 -15.99 -10.10 -8.12
CA VAL A 259 -16.95 -10.34 -9.21
C VAL A 259 -16.36 -11.07 -10.42
N SER A 260 -15.03 -11.15 -10.50
CA SER A 260 -14.30 -11.69 -11.66
C SER A 260 -13.19 -12.68 -11.31
N PHE A 261 -13.27 -13.34 -10.14
CA PHE A 261 -12.30 -14.39 -9.76
C PHE A 261 -12.32 -15.59 -10.69
N ASP A 262 -13.48 -15.98 -11.19
CA ASP A 262 -13.65 -17.06 -12.17
C ASP A 262 -12.78 -16.86 -13.41
N LEU A 263 -12.54 -15.62 -13.85
CA LEU A 263 -11.67 -15.33 -15.00
C LEU A 263 -10.19 -15.56 -14.67
N LEU A 264 -9.77 -15.22 -13.43
CA LEU A 264 -8.41 -15.43 -12.96
C LEU A 264 -8.15 -16.93 -12.76
N GLU A 265 -9.11 -17.62 -12.15
CA GLU A 265 -9.09 -19.06 -11.94
C GLU A 265 -9.03 -19.80 -13.29
N GLU A 266 -9.90 -19.45 -14.24
CA GLU A 266 -9.88 -19.98 -15.62
C GLU A 266 -8.52 -19.74 -16.31
N TYR A 267 -7.91 -18.57 -16.12
CA TYR A 267 -6.60 -18.27 -16.69
C TYR A 267 -5.52 -19.19 -16.12
N LEU A 268 -5.51 -19.39 -14.80
CA LEU A 268 -4.52 -20.24 -14.13
C LEU A 268 -4.65 -21.70 -14.51
N GLU A 269 -5.88 -22.23 -14.65
CA GLU A 269 -6.11 -23.60 -15.10
C GLU A 269 -5.55 -23.87 -16.49
N LYS A 270 -5.62 -22.88 -17.38
CA LYS A 270 -5.14 -22.98 -18.76
C LYS A 270 -3.64 -22.71 -18.89
N ASN A 271 -3.05 -21.97 -17.95
CA ASN A 271 -1.68 -21.49 -18.02
C ASN A 271 -0.85 -21.94 -16.80
N LEU A 272 -0.87 -23.25 -16.49
CA LEU A 272 -0.12 -23.82 -15.36
C LEU A 272 1.38 -23.50 -15.40
N GLU A 273 1.94 -23.25 -16.58
CA GLU A 273 3.32 -22.81 -16.78
C GLU A 273 3.64 -21.44 -16.14
N ALA A 274 2.67 -20.52 -16.13
CA ALA A 274 2.82 -19.20 -15.53
C ALA A 274 2.95 -19.29 -14.00
N SER A 275 2.42 -20.36 -13.42
CA SER A 275 2.42 -20.69 -11.99
C SER A 275 3.65 -21.48 -11.54
N ASN A 276 4.31 -22.19 -12.46
CA ASN A 276 5.32 -23.22 -12.14
C ASN A 276 6.75 -22.85 -12.60
N TRP A 277 7.05 -21.57 -12.83
CA TRP A 277 8.36 -21.12 -13.37
C TRP A 277 8.70 -21.71 -14.75
N GLY A 278 7.68 -22.09 -15.53
CA GLY A 278 7.81 -22.96 -16.70
C GLY A 278 8.02 -24.43 -16.29
N GLN A 279 7.66 -25.38 -17.14
CA GLN A 279 7.59 -26.83 -16.93
C GLN A 279 8.81 -27.54 -16.31
N LYS A 280 9.88 -26.81 -15.96
CA LYS A 280 11.11 -27.29 -15.35
C LYS A 280 11.52 -26.38 -14.18
N VAL A 281 12.01 -27.01 -13.11
CA VAL A 281 12.55 -26.38 -11.89
C VAL A 281 13.73 -25.42 -12.17
N SER A 282 14.27 -25.40 -13.39
CA SER A 282 15.36 -24.51 -13.80
C SER A 282 15.10 -23.02 -13.55
N GLY A 283 13.85 -22.55 -13.57
CA GLY A 283 13.52 -21.14 -13.31
C GLY A 283 13.42 -20.76 -11.82
N PHE A 284 13.39 -21.74 -10.91
CA PHE A 284 13.26 -21.48 -9.47
C PHE A 284 14.45 -20.72 -8.92
N ARG A 285 15.67 -21.20 -9.21
CA ARG A 285 16.91 -20.61 -8.72
C ARG A 285 17.04 -19.15 -9.09
N GLU A 286 16.80 -18.82 -10.35
CA GLU A 286 16.86 -17.47 -10.89
C GLU A 286 15.80 -16.56 -10.23
N ASN A 287 14.58 -17.06 -10.04
CA ASN A 287 13.50 -16.30 -9.41
C ASN A 287 13.74 -16.08 -7.90
N ALA A 288 14.21 -17.11 -7.19
CA ALA A 288 14.46 -17.05 -5.74
C ALA A 288 15.63 -16.14 -5.37
N LEU A 289 16.62 -16.01 -6.24
CA LEU A 289 17.76 -15.10 -6.06
C LEU A 289 17.47 -13.67 -6.55
N PHE A 290 16.38 -13.46 -7.29
CA PHE A 290 16.05 -12.13 -7.82
C PHE A 290 15.65 -11.15 -6.69
N GLN A 291 16.49 -10.14 -6.48
CA GLN A 291 16.33 -9.13 -5.43
C GLN A 291 16.52 -7.69 -5.92
N ASP A 292 16.63 -7.47 -7.23
CA ASP A 292 16.75 -6.13 -7.79
C ASP A 292 15.47 -5.32 -7.53
N TYR A 293 15.62 -4.19 -6.85
CA TYR A 293 14.53 -3.28 -6.48
C TYR A 293 13.90 -2.56 -7.68
N HIS A 294 14.49 -2.65 -8.88
CA HIS A 294 13.82 -2.26 -10.12
C HIS A 294 12.60 -3.16 -10.39
N GLY A 295 12.61 -4.39 -9.87
CA GLY A 295 11.62 -5.41 -10.21
C GLY A 295 11.84 -6.00 -11.60
N LEU A 296 11.21 -7.16 -11.83
CA LEU A 296 11.31 -7.89 -13.10
C LEU A 296 10.91 -6.97 -14.26
N GLN A 297 11.79 -6.83 -15.25
CA GLN A 297 11.55 -5.96 -16.40
C GLN A 297 10.27 -6.38 -17.16
N SER A 298 10.04 -7.68 -17.30
CA SER A 298 8.81 -8.24 -17.88
C SER A 298 7.57 -7.77 -17.13
N PHE A 299 7.62 -7.75 -15.79
CA PHE A 299 6.51 -7.31 -14.97
C PHE A 299 6.28 -5.80 -15.07
N ARG A 300 7.33 -4.98 -15.04
CA ARG A 300 7.21 -3.52 -15.26
C ARG A 300 6.59 -3.18 -16.61
N LYS A 301 6.99 -3.87 -17.68
CA LYS A 301 6.41 -3.73 -19.03
C LYS A 301 4.94 -4.14 -19.04
N ALA A 302 4.60 -5.26 -18.41
CA ALA A 302 3.23 -5.75 -18.33
C ALA A 302 2.33 -4.80 -17.53
N MET A 303 2.82 -4.28 -16.40
CA MET A 303 2.12 -3.28 -15.57
C MET A 303 1.88 -1.98 -16.32
N ALA A 304 2.91 -1.41 -16.95
CA ALA A 304 2.78 -0.20 -17.75
C ALA A 304 1.71 -0.38 -18.84
N SER A 305 1.78 -1.48 -19.59
CA SER A 305 0.82 -1.74 -20.66
C SER A 305 -0.59 -2.09 -20.14
N PHE A 306 -0.72 -2.66 -18.94
CA PHE A 306 -2.03 -2.83 -18.30
C PHE A 306 -2.63 -1.49 -17.86
N MET A 307 -1.82 -0.59 -17.29
CA MET A 307 -2.23 0.78 -16.94
C MET A 307 -2.71 1.57 -18.17
N GLU A 308 -2.03 1.44 -19.31
CA GLU A 308 -2.46 2.01 -20.60
C GLU A 308 -3.83 1.47 -21.03
N GLN A 309 -4.01 0.14 -20.98
CA GLN A 309 -5.26 -0.52 -21.39
C GLN A 309 -6.46 -0.12 -20.52
N VAL A 310 -6.27 -0.01 -19.20
CA VAL A 310 -7.30 0.47 -18.28
C VAL A 310 -7.80 1.87 -18.66
N ARG A 311 -6.90 2.72 -19.17
CA ARG A 311 -7.16 4.08 -19.68
C ARG A 311 -7.56 4.11 -21.16
N GLY A 312 -7.87 2.96 -21.76
CA GLY A 312 -8.28 2.86 -23.16
C GLY A 312 -7.21 3.31 -24.17
N GLY A 313 -5.93 3.27 -23.79
CA GLY A 313 -4.81 3.72 -24.63
C GLY A 313 -4.69 5.24 -24.80
N LYS A 314 -5.42 6.03 -24.00
CA LYS A 314 -5.40 7.51 -24.05
C LYS A 314 -4.22 8.15 -23.32
N ALA A 315 -3.45 7.36 -22.58
CA ALA A 315 -2.22 7.77 -21.91
C ALA A 315 -1.19 6.65 -22.01
N LYS A 316 0.09 7.01 -22.14
CA LYS A 316 1.23 6.09 -22.25
C LYS A 316 2.08 6.07 -20.99
N PHE A 317 2.60 4.91 -20.64
CA PHE A 317 3.42 4.73 -19.45
C PHE A 317 4.77 4.11 -19.82
N ASN A 318 5.85 4.87 -19.62
CA ASN A 318 7.20 4.33 -19.73
C ASN A 318 7.48 3.30 -18.60
N PRO A 319 7.76 2.01 -18.90
CA PRO A 319 8.04 1.00 -17.88
C PRO A 319 9.29 1.27 -17.03
N ASP A 320 10.19 2.16 -17.45
CA ASP A 320 11.36 2.55 -16.65
C ASP A 320 11.04 3.58 -15.57
N ARG A 321 9.84 4.19 -15.63
CA ARG A 321 9.29 5.07 -14.58
C ARG A 321 8.36 4.34 -13.61
N VAL A 322 8.08 3.05 -13.86
CA VAL A 322 7.28 2.21 -12.96
C VAL A 322 8.15 1.76 -11.79
N VAL A 323 7.78 2.19 -10.58
CA VAL A 323 8.39 1.72 -9.33
C VAL A 323 7.37 0.84 -8.62
N LEU A 324 7.75 -0.40 -8.33
CA LEU A 324 6.89 -1.39 -7.69
C LEU A 324 6.98 -1.29 -6.16
N THR A 325 5.86 -1.46 -5.48
CA THR A 325 5.75 -1.41 -4.01
C THR A 325 4.82 -2.51 -3.48
N ALA A 326 4.94 -2.83 -2.20
CA ALA A 326 4.09 -3.80 -1.50
C ALA A 326 2.66 -3.26 -1.27
N GLY A 327 1.91 -3.04 -2.35
CA GLY A 327 0.56 -2.44 -2.35
C GLY A 327 0.56 -0.91 -2.38
N ALA A 328 -0.63 -0.33 -2.52
CA ALA A 328 -0.82 1.12 -2.56
C ALA A 328 -0.55 1.81 -1.21
N THR A 329 -0.73 1.10 -0.08
CA THR A 329 -0.36 1.60 1.25
C THR A 329 1.12 1.96 1.30
N ALA A 330 2.00 1.05 0.85
CA ALA A 330 3.43 1.34 0.73
C ALA A 330 3.72 2.45 -0.27
N ALA A 331 3.01 2.50 -1.40
CA ALA A 331 3.20 3.56 -2.42
C ALA A 331 2.88 4.97 -1.88
N ASN A 332 1.75 5.13 -1.18
CA ASN A 332 1.31 6.40 -0.62
C ASN A 332 2.27 6.89 0.48
N GLU A 333 2.69 6.01 1.39
CA GLU A 333 3.66 6.35 2.43
C GLU A 333 5.03 6.72 1.84
N LEU A 334 5.52 5.91 0.91
CA LEU A 334 6.81 6.12 0.26
C LEU A 334 6.83 7.45 -0.51
N LEU A 335 5.78 7.77 -1.30
CA LEU A 335 5.68 9.08 -1.94
C LEU A 335 5.65 10.20 -0.90
N THR A 336 4.92 10.03 0.19
CA THR A 336 4.85 11.05 1.24
C THR A 336 6.23 11.37 1.83
N PHE A 337 7.06 10.35 2.12
CA PHE A 337 8.46 10.54 2.54
C PHE A 337 9.30 11.32 1.54
N ILE A 338 9.06 11.15 0.24
CA ILE A 338 9.83 11.81 -0.84
C ILE A 338 9.39 13.25 -1.05
N LEU A 339 8.09 13.54 -0.91
CA LEU A 339 7.51 14.84 -1.26
C LEU A 339 7.49 15.82 -0.09
N ALA A 340 7.47 15.33 1.15
CA ALA A 340 7.25 16.14 2.35
C ALA A 340 8.16 15.74 3.52
N ASN A 341 8.53 16.72 4.35
CA ASN A 341 9.26 16.49 5.59
C ASN A 341 8.28 16.35 6.78
N PRO A 342 8.71 15.78 7.92
CA PRO A 342 7.93 15.81 9.14
C PRO A 342 7.48 17.25 9.50
N GLY A 343 6.18 17.45 9.75
CA GLY A 343 5.57 18.75 10.01
C GLY A 343 5.04 19.50 8.78
N ASP A 344 5.41 19.08 7.57
CA ASP A 344 4.79 19.57 6.33
C ASP A 344 3.37 18.98 6.18
N ALA A 345 2.60 19.49 5.20
CA ALA A 345 1.21 19.08 4.97
C ALA A 345 0.92 18.66 3.51
N LEU A 346 0.04 17.67 3.37
CA LEU A 346 -0.69 17.37 2.12
C LEU A 346 -2.15 17.76 2.27
N LEU A 347 -2.71 18.37 1.23
CA LEU A 347 -4.14 18.69 1.16
C LEU A 347 -4.91 17.49 0.59
N VAL A 348 -6.00 17.08 1.25
CA VAL A 348 -6.78 15.88 0.86
C VAL A 348 -8.28 16.19 0.85
N PRO A 349 -9.01 15.98 -0.26
CA PRO A 349 -10.46 16.17 -0.32
C PRO A 349 -11.24 15.27 0.63
N THR A 350 -12.16 15.84 1.41
CA THR A 350 -13.08 15.07 2.25
C THR A 350 -14.41 14.82 1.55
N PRO A 351 -15.02 13.62 1.67
CA PRO A 351 -14.52 12.47 2.42
C PRO A 351 -13.40 11.71 1.67
N TYR A 352 -12.49 11.09 2.41
CA TYR A 352 -11.36 10.33 1.87
C TYR A 352 -11.21 8.92 2.48
N TYR A 353 -10.30 8.13 1.90
CA TYR A 353 -9.93 6.80 2.40
C TYR A 353 -9.33 6.89 3.83
N PRO A 354 -9.98 6.31 4.87
CA PRO A 354 -9.54 6.48 6.26
C PRO A 354 -8.11 6.00 6.54
N GLY A 355 -7.60 5.04 5.76
CA GLY A 355 -6.24 4.57 5.93
C GLY A 355 -5.17 5.61 5.57
N PHE A 356 -5.52 6.71 4.90
CA PHE A 356 -4.58 7.83 4.70
C PHE A 356 -4.11 8.43 6.01
N ASP A 357 -4.91 8.44 7.07
CA ASP A 357 -4.45 8.94 8.37
C ASP A 357 -3.24 8.16 8.88
N ARG A 358 -3.21 6.85 8.65
CA ARG A 358 -2.06 6.00 8.96
C ARG A 358 -0.97 6.14 7.89
N ASP A 359 -1.32 5.88 6.64
CA ASP A 359 -0.39 5.71 5.52
C ASP A 359 0.40 7.00 5.24
N ILE A 360 -0.21 8.17 5.43
CA ILE A 360 0.42 9.46 5.19
C ILE A 360 1.09 9.98 6.46
N ARG A 361 0.58 9.74 7.68
CA ARG A 361 1.02 10.50 8.87
C ARG A 361 1.91 9.70 9.83
N TRP A 362 1.64 8.40 10.02
CA TRP A 362 2.13 7.66 11.19
C TRP A 362 3.66 7.62 11.30
N ARG A 363 4.37 7.22 10.22
CA ARG A 363 5.84 7.16 10.21
C ARG A 363 6.51 8.39 9.58
N THR A 364 5.79 9.14 8.76
CA THR A 364 6.35 10.27 8.01
C THR A 364 6.35 11.56 8.85
N GLY A 365 5.46 11.68 9.84
CA GLY A 365 5.22 12.92 10.59
C GLY A 365 4.53 14.04 9.78
N VAL A 366 4.12 13.76 8.54
CA VAL A 366 3.38 14.70 7.67
C VAL A 366 1.94 14.81 8.15
N GLN A 367 1.34 16.00 7.96
CA GLN A 367 -0.05 16.27 8.32
C GLN A 367 -0.97 16.18 7.09
N ILE A 368 -2.23 15.80 7.34
CA ILE A 368 -3.31 15.92 6.37
C ILE A 368 -4.11 17.16 6.72
N VAL A 369 -4.32 18.04 5.74
CA VAL A 369 -5.24 19.18 5.86
C VAL A 369 -6.42 18.95 4.92
N PRO A 370 -7.67 18.93 5.42
CA PRO A 370 -8.82 18.60 4.60
C PRO A 370 -9.19 19.70 3.61
N ILE A 371 -9.48 19.32 2.37
CA ILE A 371 -10.22 20.14 1.42
C ILE A 371 -11.69 19.76 1.55
N HIS A 372 -12.50 20.61 2.19
CA HIS A 372 -13.88 20.27 2.49
C HIS A 372 -14.76 20.30 1.23
N CYS A 373 -15.30 19.14 0.85
CA CYS A 373 -16.33 19.00 -0.17
C CYS A 373 -17.69 18.71 0.47
N GLU A 374 -18.77 19.15 -0.16
CA GLU A 374 -20.13 19.13 0.40
C GLU A 374 -21.11 18.40 -0.50
N SER A 375 -22.18 17.83 0.06
CA SER A 375 -23.22 17.17 -0.72
C SER A 375 -23.97 18.11 -1.65
N SER A 376 -23.99 19.41 -1.35
CA SER A 376 -24.65 20.46 -2.13
C SER A 376 -24.20 20.52 -3.60
N ASN A 377 -22.95 20.13 -3.87
CA ASN A 377 -22.36 20.04 -5.22
C ASN A 377 -21.96 18.61 -5.61
N ASN A 378 -22.49 17.58 -4.94
CA ASN A 378 -22.12 16.17 -5.10
C ASN A 378 -20.66 15.86 -4.69
N PHE A 379 -20.15 16.54 -3.65
CA PHE A 379 -18.80 16.39 -3.12
C PHE A 379 -17.68 16.69 -4.12
N GLN A 380 -17.94 17.58 -5.09
CA GLN A 380 -16.91 17.99 -6.02
C GLN A 380 -15.94 18.97 -5.36
N ILE A 381 -14.65 18.81 -5.68
CA ILE A 381 -13.60 19.76 -5.30
C ILE A 381 -13.89 21.09 -6.01
N THR A 382 -13.76 22.20 -5.28
CA THR A 382 -13.88 23.54 -5.86
C THR A 382 -12.59 24.33 -5.66
N PRO A 383 -12.29 25.30 -6.54
CA PRO A 383 -11.17 26.23 -6.35
C PRO A 383 -11.20 26.93 -4.98
N GLU A 384 -12.38 27.32 -4.50
CA GLU A 384 -12.53 27.99 -3.20
C GLU A 384 -12.13 27.08 -2.03
N ALA A 385 -12.50 25.78 -2.10
CA ALA A 385 -12.13 24.82 -1.08
C ALA A 385 -10.63 24.53 -1.08
N LEU A 386 -10.00 24.50 -2.26
CA LEU A 386 -8.54 24.35 -2.40
C LEU A 386 -7.79 25.51 -1.74
N GLU A 387 -8.18 26.75 -2.06
CA GLU A 387 -7.57 27.95 -1.46
C GLU A 387 -7.80 28.00 0.06
N ALA A 388 -9.01 27.70 0.53
CA ALA A 388 -9.33 27.69 1.96
C ALA A 388 -8.46 26.68 2.73
N ALA A 389 -8.28 25.47 2.20
CA ALA A 389 -7.43 24.45 2.82
C ALA A 389 -5.95 24.87 2.83
N TYR A 390 -5.48 25.49 1.76
CA TYR A 390 -4.10 26.00 1.65
C TYR A 390 -3.82 27.13 2.65
N ASP A 391 -4.72 28.12 2.73
CA ASP A 391 -4.61 29.23 3.68
C ASP A 391 -4.73 28.75 5.12
N HIS A 392 -5.59 27.76 5.38
CA HIS A 392 -5.71 27.14 6.70
C HIS A 392 -4.40 26.47 7.12
N ALA A 393 -3.78 25.66 6.25
CA ALA A 393 -2.49 25.03 6.51
C ALA A 393 -1.41 26.07 6.83
N ARG A 394 -1.34 27.16 6.05
CA ARG A 394 -0.39 28.26 6.27
C ARG A 394 -0.65 28.99 7.60
N SER A 395 -1.90 29.16 7.99
CA SER A 395 -2.26 29.76 9.29
C SER A 395 -1.76 28.94 10.49
N MET A 396 -1.55 27.62 10.29
CA MET A 396 -0.97 26.70 11.27
C MET A 396 0.56 26.58 11.15
N ASN A 397 1.21 27.45 10.37
CA ASN A 397 2.65 27.42 10.07
C ASN A 397 3.13 26.12 9.42
N MET A 398 2.27 25.45 8.65
CA MET A 398 2.65 24.26 7.87
C MET A 398 3.05 24.65 6.45
N THR A 399 4.06 23.96 5.92
CA THR A 399 4.40 24.05 4.49
C THR A 399 3.53 23.07 3.72
N VAL A 400 2.69 23.56 2.82
CA VAL A 400 1.91 22.69 1.92
C VAL A 400 2.82 22.16 0.81
N ARG A 401 2.90 20.84 0.69
CA ARG A 401 3.75 20.16 -0.31
C ARG A 401 3.00 19.63 -1.50
N GLY A 402 1.70 19.41 -1.38
CA GLY A 402 0.89 18.96 -2.51
C GLY A 402 -0.56 18.69 -2.17
N VAL A 403 -1.31 18.36 -3.21
CA VAL A 403 -2.68 17.83 -3.12
C VAL A 403 -2.63 16.34 -3.42
N LEU A 404 -3.27 15.53 -2.58
CA LEU A 404 -3.52 14.11 -2.84
C LEU A 404 -5.00 13.91 -3.11
N ILE A 405 -5.31 13.43 -4.31
CA ILE A 405 -6.67 13.08 -4.74
C ILE A 405 -6.78 11.58 -4.94
N THR A 406 -7.99 11.03 -4.78
CA THR A 406 -8.30 9.66 -5.19
C THR A 406 -9.29 9.72 -6.35
N ASN A 407 -8.92 9.16 -7.50
CA ASN A 407 -9.71 9.20 -8.72
C ASN A 407 -9.64 7.86 -9.47
N PRO A 408 -10.73 7.07 -9.53
CA PRO A 408 -12.04 7.31 -8.92
C PRO A 408 -12.02 7.35 -7.38
N SER A 409 -12.91 8.14 -6.78
CA SER A 409 -12.91 8.43 -5.34
C SER A 409 -13.37 7.27 -4.47
N ASN A 410 -12.66 7.07 -3.35
CA ASN A 410 -13.08 6.32 -2.18
C ASN A 410 -13.28 7.32 -1.02
N PRO A 411 -14.51 7.50 -0.50
CA PRO A 411 -15.63 6.57 -0.54
C PRO A 411 -16.75 6.87 -1.56
N LEU A 412 -16.63 7.93 -2.38
CA LEU A 412 -17.76 8.43 -3.17
C LEU A 412 -18.23 7.49 -4.28
N GLY A 413 -17.34 6.65 -4.82
CA GLY A 413 -17.65 5.77 -5.96
C GLY A 413 -17.85 6.54 -7.27
N ALA A 414 -17.22 7.71 -7.37
CA ALA A 414 -17.36 8.63 -8.49
C ALA A 414 -16.00 9.04 -9.05
N THR A 415 -15.92 9.17 -10.37
CA THR A 415 -14.79 9.75 -11.10
C THR A 415 -14.77 11.27 -10.95
N ILE A 416 -13.57 11.86 -10.92
CA ILE A 416 -13.42 13.31 -10.95
C ILE A 416 -13.58 13.79 -12.39
N GLN A 417 -14.39 14.84 -12.58
CA GLN A 417 -14.60 15.43 -13.90
C GLN A 417 -13.30 16.03 -14.43
N ARG A 418 -13.06 15.91 -15.74
CA ARG A 418 -11.88 16.48 -16.42
C ARG A 418 -11.62 17.94 -16.03
N LYS A 419 -12.67 18.78 -16.04
CA LYS A 419 -12.56 20.20 -15.68
C LYS A 419 -12.03 20.41 -14.25
N VAL A 420 -12.48 19.59 -13.31
CA VAL A 420 -12.03 19.66 -11.90
C VAL A 420 -10.59 19.16 -11.76
N LEU A 421 -10.20 18.09 -12.46
CA LEU A 421 -8.79 17.64 -12.49
C LEU A 421 -7.85 18.72 -13.04
N GLU A 422 -8.32 19.41 -14.08
CA GLU A 422 -7.64 20.54 -14.69
C GLU A 422 -7.49 21.72 -13.72
N GLU A 423 -8.55 22.09 -12.99
CA GLU A 423 -8.51 23.13 -11.95
C GLU A 423 -7.56 22.76 -10.79
N VAL A 424 -7.55 21.49 -10.34
CA VAL A 424 -6.61 21.00 -9.32
C VAL A 424 -5.16 21.06 -9.83
N LEU A 425 -4.91 20.67 -11.08
CA LEU A 425 -3.58 20.76 -11.68
C LEU A 425 -3.11 22.23 -11.77
N ASP A 426 -3.99 23.13 -12.19
CA ASP A 426 -3.69 24.55 -12.33
C ASP A 426 -3.38 25.16 -10.95
N PHE A 427 -4.16 24.82 -9.91
CA PHE A 427 -3.90 25.20 -8.52
C PHE A 427 -2.52 24.72 -8.03
N CYS A 428 -2.20 23.43 -8.19
CA CYS A 428 -0.88 22.89 -7.78
C CYS A 428 0.27 23.60 -8.50
N THR A 429 0.05 24.01 -9.75
CA THR A 429 1.01 24.69 -10.60
C THR A 429 1.20 26.16 -10.22
N GLU A 430 0.14 26.83 -9.77
CA GLU A 430 0.21 28.19 -9.25
C GLU A 430 0.97 28.23 -7.92
N LYS A 431 0.65 27.34 -6.99
CA LYS A 431 1.28 27.29 -5.66
C LYS A 431 2.67 26.65 -5.66
N ASN A 432 3.13 26.14 -6.81
CA ASN A 432 4.34 25.35 -6.97
C ASN A 432 4.44 24.15 -6.01
N ILE A 433 3.37 23.37 -5.93
CA ILE A 433 3.26 22.15 -5.11
C ILE A 433 3.00 20.91 -5.97
N HIS A 434 3.06 19.73 -5.37
CA HIS A 434 2.82 18.44 -6.03
C HIS A 434 1.34 18.10 -6.20
N LEU A 435 1.05 17.20 -7.15
CA LEU A 435 -0.23 16.53 -7.31
C LEU A 435 -0.01 15.01 -7.30
N VAL A 436 -0.57 14.34 -6.29
CA VAL A 436 -0.63 12.89 -6.20
C VAL A 436 -2.03 12.43 -6.58
N SER A 437 -2.15 11.65 -7.66
CA SER A 437 -3.40 11.03 -8.10
C SER A 437 -3.37 9.54 -7.73
N ASP A 438 -4.08 9.15 -6.67
CA ASP A 438 -4.32 7.75 -6.35
C ASP A 438 -5.42 7.20 -7.29
N GLU A 439 -4.99 6.46 -8.30
CA GLU A 439 -5.84 5.91 -9.36
C GLU A 439 -6.08 4.41 -9.20
N ILE A 440 -5.99 3.89 -7.97
CA ILE A 440 -6.19 2.47 -7.63
C ILE A 440 -7.52 1.86 -8.12
N TYR A 441 -8.53 2.69 -8.33
CA TYR A 441 -9.87 2.27 -8.80
C TYR A 441 -10.07 2.50 -10.31
N SER A 442 -9.04 2.88 -11.08
CA SER A 442 -9.18 3.24 -12.50
C SER A 442 -9.77 2.13 -13.38
N GLY A 443 -9.49 0.86 -13.08
CA GLY A 443 -10.08 -0.31 -13.75
C GLY A 443 -11.52 -0.61 -13.33
N SER A 444 -11.99 -0.05 -12.23
CA SER A 444 -13.34 -0.22 -11.69
C SER A 444 -14.36 0.83 -12.13
N ALA A 445 -13.98 1.79 -12.97
CA ALA A 445 -14.95 2.67 -13.63
C ALA A 445 -15.86 1.85 -14.54
N PHE A 446 -17.18 1.93 -14.33
CA PHE A 446 -18.16 1.10 -15.03
C PHE A 446 -18.22 1.42 -16.53
N TYR A 447 -17.91 2.66 -16.88
CA TYR A 447 -17.85 3.17 -18.24
C TYR A 447 -16.44 3.66 -18.54
N ALA A 448 -15.86 3.15 -19.64
CA ALA A 448 -14.47 3.39 -19.98
C ALA A 448 -14.16 4.84 -20.38
N ASP A 449 -15.17 5.59 -20.82
CA ASP A 449 -15.09 6.98 -21.27
C ASP A 449 -15.27 7.99 -20.14
N GLU A 450 -15.78 7.58 -18.99
CA GLU A 450 -16.05 8.48 -17.86
C GLU A 450 -14.85 8.67 -16.93
N PHE A 451 -13.92 7.70 -16.86
CA PHE A 451 -12.67 7.88 -16.15
C PHE A 451 -11.68 8.70 -16.98
N VAL A 452 -11.10 9.72 -16.36
CA VAL A 452 -10.01 10.53 -16.91
C VAL A 452 -8.84 10.47 -15.94
N SER A 453 -7.72 9.90 -16.38
CA SER A 453 -6.47 9.90 -15.62
C SER A 453 -5.81 11.28 -15.67
N ILE A 454 -5.04 11.64 -14.64
CA ILE A 454 -4.20 12.85 -14.70
C ILE A 454 -3.21 12.77 -15.86
N ALA A 455 -2.73 11.57 -16.22
CA ALA A 455 -1.86 11.35 -17.37
C ALA A 455 -2.50 11.81 -18.70
N GLU A 456 -3.81 11.57 -18.87
CA GLU A 456 -4.54 12.01 -20.07
C GLU A 456 -4.67 13.53 -20.14
N VAL A 457 -4.84 14.20 -18.98
CA VAL A 457 -4.88 15.66 -18.89
C VAL A 457 -3.52 16.23 -19.32
N LEU A 458 -2.43 15.69 -18.77
CA LEU A 458 -1.06 16.10 -19.09
C LEU A 458 -0.74 15.94 -20.58
N GLU A 459 -1.07 14.78 -21.17
CA GLU A 459 -0.88 14.53 -22.60
C GLU A 459 -1.71 15.48 -23.46
N SER A 460 -3.00 15.66 -23.15
CA SER A 460 -3.90 16.53 -23.91
C SER A 460 -3.49 18.00 -23.90
N ARG A 461 -2.85 18.46 -22.82
CA ARG A 461 -2.35 19.84 -22.66
C ARG A 461 -0.91 20.02 -23.13
N ASN A 462 -0.24 18.96 -23.58
CA ASN A 462 1.22 18.94 -23.83
C ASN A 462 1.99 19.59 -22.67
N TYR A 463 1.66 19.15 -21.45
CA TYR A 463 1.99 19.85 -20.23
C TYR A 463 3.49 19.79 -19.92
N LYS A 464 4.15 20.95 -19.94
CA LYS A 464 5.62 21.04 -19.74
C LYS A 464 6.05 20.72 -18.30
N ASP A 465 5.29 21.18 -17.30
CA ASP A 465 5.67 21.08 -15.88
C ASP A 465 5.18 19.77 -15.22
N SER A 466 5.20 18.66 -15.95
CA SER A 466 4.63 17.38 -15.51
C SER A 466 5.34 16.75 -14.31
N GLU A 467 6.56 17.19 -13.99
CA GLU A 467 7.38 16.69 -12.87
C GLU A 467 6.68 16.78 -11.50
N ARG A 468 5.68 17.65 -11.34
CA ARG A 468 4.90 17.74 -10.08
C ARG A 468 3.80 16.69 -9.95
N CYS A 469 3.55 15.90 -10.99
CA CYS A 469 2.47 14.93 -11.02
C CYS A 469 2.98 13.51 -10.76
N HIS A 470 2.25 12.80 -9.91
CA HIS A 470 2.56 11.43 -9.49
C HIS A 470 1.27 10.62 -9.48
N ILE A 471 1.34 9.37 -9.93
CA ILE A 471 0.23 8.42 -9.92
C ILE A 471 0.57 7.28 -8.96
N VAL A 472 -0.38 6.96 -8.09
CA VAL A 472 -0.40 5.73 -7.30
C VAL A 472 -1.39 4.76 -7.93
N TYR A 473 -0.99 3.48 -8.04
CA TYR A 473 -1.83 2.42 -8.58
C TYR A 473 -1.62 1.10 -7.84
N SER A 474 -2.56 0.16 -7.94
CA SER A 474 -2.44 -1.18 -7.36
C SER A 474 -3.42 -2.16 -8.00
N LEU A 475 -3.04 -3.45 -8.05
CA LEU A 475 -3.91 -4.53 -8.52
C LEU A 475 -4.89 -5.03 -7.44
N SER A 476 -4.87 -4.44 -6.25
CA SER A 476 -5.68 -4.87 -5.11
C SER A 476 -7.19 -4.74 -5.33
N LYS A 477 -7.61 -3.78 -6.15
CA LYS A 477 -9.03 -3.42 -6.33
C LYS A 477 -9.54 -3.84 -7.70
N ASP A 478 -8.84 -3.45 -8.76
CA ASP A 478 -9.29 -3.73 -10.12
C ASP A 478 -9.22 -5.23 -10.46
N LEU A 479 -8.10 -5.90 -10.10
CA LEU A 479 -7.93 -7.35 -10.27
C LEU A 479 -8.43 -8.17 -9.08
N GLY A 480 -8.77 -7.53 -7.96
CA GLY A 480 -9.18 -8.25 -6.75
C GLY A 480 -8.06 -9.05 -6.10
N LEU A 481 -6.80 -8.62 -6.23
CA LEU A 481 -5.62 -9.32 -5.68
C LEU A 481 -4.96 -8.58 -4.52
N PRO A 482 -5.69 -8.14 -3.48
CA PRO A 482 -5.05 -7.41 -2.39
C PRO A 482 -3.92 -8.24 -1.78
N GLY A 483 -4.14 -9.55 -1.59
CA GLY A 483 -3.24 -10.55 -0.99
C GLY A 483 -1.82 -10.58 -1.55
N PHE A 484 -1.67 -10.23 -2.83
CA PHE A 484 -0.40 -10.30 -3.55
C PHE A 484 0.47 -9.07 -3.32
N ARG A 485 -0.07 -8.04 -2.64
CA ARG A 485 0.64 -6.83 -2.24
C ARG A 485 1.29 -6.13 -3.45
N VAL A 486 0.55 -5.93 -4.55
CA VAL A 486 1.08 -5.28 -5.75
C VAL A 486 0.63 -3.83 -5.82
N GLY A 487 1.57 -2.91 -5.64
CA GLY A 487 1.40 -1.46 -5.82
C GLY A 487 2.42 -0.89 -6.80
N THR A 488 2.14 0.31 -7.30
CA THR A 488 2.98 1.04 -8.23
C THR A 488 2.96 2.53 -7.93
N VAL A 489 4.13 3.14 -7.94
CA VAL A 489 4.33 4.59 -8.11
C VAL A 489 4.75 4.84 -9.56
N TYR A 490 4.10 5.81 -10.21
CA TYR A 490 4.53 6.33 -11.50
C TYR A 490 4.72 7.84 -11.39
N SER A 491 5.92 8.34 -11.67
CA SER A 491 6.22 9.77 -11.59
C SER A 491 6.91 10.28 -12.86
N TYR A 492 6.52 11.49 -13.24
CA TYR A 492 7.17 12.27 -14.29
C TYR A 492 8.46 12.96 -13.82
N ASN A 493 8.80 12.90 -12.53
CA ASN A 493 10.03 13.45 -11.96
C ASN A 493 11.06 12.36 -11.72
N ASP A 494 12.23 12.52 -12.32
CA ASP A 494 13.30 11.51 -12.30
C ASP A 494 13.91 11.32 -10.91
N GLN A 495 14.03 12.40 -10.13
CA GLN A 495 14.51 12.32 -8.75
C GLN A 495 13.51 11.59 -7.85
N VAL A 496 12.20 11.76 -8.08
CA VAL A 496 11.16 10.97 -7.39
C VAL A 496 11.27 9.50 -7.80
N VAL A 497 11.42 9.17 -9.08
CA VAL A 497 11.60 7.77 -9.54
C VAL A 497 12.83 7.12 -8.91
N THR A 498 13.98 7.78 -8.94
CA THR A 498 15.23 7.27 -8.35
C THR A 498 15.10 7.07 -6.85
N THR A 499 14.56 8.06 -6.12
CA THR A 499 14.38 7.97 -4.66
C THR A 499 13.36 6.89 -4.32
N ALA A 500 12.25 6.81 -5.05
CA ALA A 500 11.22 5.80 -4.83
C ALA A 500 11.76 4.39 -5.04
N ARG A 501 12.61 4.19 -6.04
CA ARG A 501 13.25 2.90 -6.32
C ARG A 501 14.23 2.49 -5.21
N ARG A 502 14.99 3.44 -4.66
CA ARG A 502 15.81 3.21 -3.46
C ARG A 502 14.97 2.78 -2.26
N MET A 503 13.86 3.49 -2.03
CA MET A 503 12.93 3.20 -0.95
C MET A 503 12.10 1.91 -1.15
N SER A 504 11.96 1.40 -2.38
CA SER A 504 11.17 0.19 -2.63
C SER A 504 11.85 -1.08 -2.07
N SER A 505 13.15 -1.03 -1.79
CA SER A 505 13.94 -2.11 -1.18
C SER A 505 13.37 -2.62 0.16
N PHE A 506 12.60 -1.79 0.86
CA PHE A 506 11.93 -2.14 2.11
C PHE A 506 10.51 -2.68 1.92
N THR A 507 9.98 -2.59 0.70
CA THR A 507 8.58 -2.92 0.35
C THR A 507 8.52 -3.70 -0.96
N LEU A 508 9.48 -4.61 -1.19
CA LEU A 508 9.54 -5.38 -2.43
C LEU A 508 8.35 -6.33 -2.58
N ILE A 509 7.92 -6.51 -3.83
CA ILE A 509 6.95 -7.55 -4.21
C ILE A 509 7.71 -8.85 -4.42
N SER A 510 7.17 -9.97 -3.91
CA SER A 510 7.72 -11.31 -4.16
C SER A 510 7.99 -11.53 -5.65
N SER A 511 9.21 -11.97 -5.99
CA SER A 511 9.61 -12.28 -7.37
C SER A 511 8.73 -13.36 -8.01
N GLN A 512 8.21 -14.30 -7.21
CA GLN A 512 7.23 -15.29 -7.65
C GLN A 512 5.93 -14.62 -8.10
N THR A 513 5.40 -13.68 -7.30
CA THR A 513 4.21 -12.89 -7.66
C THR A 513 4.45 -12.06 -8.91
N GLN A 514 5.62 -11.42 -9.03
CA GLN A 514 5.98 -10.63 -10.21
C GLN A 514 6.00 -11.50 -11.48
N PHE A 515 6.56 -12.71 -11.41
CA PHE A 515 6.63 -13.63 -12.55
C PHE A 515 5.24 -14.08 -13.01
N LEU A 516 4.39 -14.50 -12.06
CA LEU A 516 3.02 -14.92 -12.34
C LEU A 516 2.23 -13.80 -13.03
N LEU A 517 2.27 -12.60 -12.45
CA LEU A 517 1.50 -11.47 -12.97
C LEU A 517 2.11 -10.87 -14.23
N ALA A 518 3.43 -10.97 -14.44
CA ALA A 518 4.03 -10.60 -15.71
C ALA A 518 3.46 -11.44 -16.86
N SER A 519 3.29 -12.74 -16.64
CA SER A 519 2.71 -13.66 -17.62
C SER A 519 1.24 -13.32 -17.89
N MET A 520 0.45 -13.16 -16.83
CA MET A 520 -0.98 -12.85 -16.92
C MET A 520 -1.27 -11.49 -17.58
N LEU A 521 -0.55 -10.45 -17.19
CA LEU A 521 -0.79 -9.09 -17.69
C LEU A 521 -0.18 -8.84 -19.08
N SER A 522 0.73 -9.71 -19.53
CA SER A 522 1.26 -9.67 -20.90
C SER A 522 0.29 -10.28 -21.91
N ASP A 523 -0.62 -11.16 -21.48
CA ASP A 523 -1.68 -11.70 -22.31
C ASP A 523 -2.74 -10.62 -22.61
N LYS A 524 -2.73 -10.11 -23.84
CA LYS A 524 -3.64 -9.05 -24.30
C LYS A 524 -5.08 -9.53 -24.42
N ASP A 525 -5.28 -10.77 -24.84
CA ASP A 525 -6.63 -11.32 -24.99
C ASP A 525 -7.27 -11.49 -23.62
N PHE A 526 -6.50 -12.00 -22.64
CA PHE A 526 -6.94 -12.07 -21.25
C PHE A 526 -7.24 -10.69 -20.66
N THR A 527 -6.29 -9.76 -20.73
CA THR A 527 -6.45 -8.44 -20.08
C THR A 527 -7.62 -7.64 -20.66
N GLN A 528 -7.83 -7.66 -21.98
CA GLN A 528 -8.98 -7.02 -22.61
C GLN A 528 -10.31 -7.68 -22.22
N LYS A 529 -10.38 -9.02 -22.23
CA LYS A 529 -11.56 -9.78 -21.77
C LYS A 529 -11.88 -9.45 -20.31
N TYR A 530 -10.85 -9.47 -19.44
CA TYR A 530 -10.99 -9.22 -18.01
C TYR A 530 -11.54 -7.82 -17.74
N ILE A 531 -10.92 -6.76 -18.28
CA ILE A 531 -11.33 -5.37 -18.06
C ILE A 531 -12.80 -5.20 -18.45
N LYS A 532 -13.20 -5.70 -19.62
CA LYS A 532 -14.58 -5.59 -20.11
C LYS A 532 -15.58 -6.28 -19.18
N ILE A 533 -15.37 -7.58 -18.91
CA ILE A 533 -16.30 -8.38 -18.11
C ILE A 533 -16.37 -7.86 -16.66
N ASN A 534 -15.25 -7.47 -16.08
CA ASN A 534 -15.19 -6.90 -14.73
C ASN A 534 -16.04 -5.64 -14.63
N ARG A 535 -15.90 -4.70 -15.59
CA ARG A 535 -16.72 -3.48 -15.64
C ARG A 535 -18.21 -3.77 -15.80
N ASP A 536 -18.57 -4.69 -16.69
CA ASP A 536 -19.97 -5.09 -16.90
C ASP A 536 -20.60 -5.69 -15.62
N ARG A 537 -19.85 -6.53 -14.90
CA ARG A 537 -20.31 -7.16 -13.65
C ARG A 537 -20.40 -6.16 -12.50
N LEU A 538 -19.43 -5.26 -12.36
CA LEU A 538 -19.47 -4.17 -11.37
C LEU A 538 -20.65 -3.24 -11.63
N LYS A 539 -20.90 -2.87 -12.89
CA LYS A 539 -22.07 -2.08 -13.28
C LYS A 539 -23.38 -2.76 -12.87
N LYS A 540 -23.53 -4.06 -13.18
CA LYS A 540 -24.72 -4.84 -12.77
C LYS A 540 -24.90 -4.81 -11.25
N ARG A 541 -23.84 -5.03 -10.48
CA ARG A 541 -23.88 -4.97 -9.00
C ARG A 541 -24.25 -3.58 -8.48
N TYR A 542 -23.70 -2.53 -9.07
CA TYR A 542 -24.05 -1.15 -8.74
C TYR A 542 -25.53 -0.85 -9.02
N GLU A 543 -26.05 -1.26 -10.18
CA GLU A 543 -27.47 -1.10 -10.51
C GLU A 543 -28.38 -1.87 -9.54
N MET A 544 -27.99 -3.08 -9.13
CA MET A 544 -28.73 -3.86 -8.12
C MET A 544 -28.84 -3.12 -6.79
N ILE A 545 -27.71 -2.65 -6.23
CA ILE A 545 -27.70 -1.98 -4.92
C ILE A 545 -28.44 -0.64 -4.97
N ILE A 546 -28.24 0.18 -6.01
CA ILE A 546 -28.91 1.47 -6.14
C ILE A 546 -30.43 1.30 -6.29
N ASN A 547 -30.88 0.35 -7.11
CA ASN A 547 -32.30 0.08 -7.26
C ASN A 547 -32.93 -0.49 -5.97
N GLY A 548 -32.20 -1.36 -5.26
CA GLY A 548 -32.64 -1.92 -3.98
C GLY A 548 -32.78 -0.85 -2.88
N LEU A 549 -31.77 0.00 -2.72
CA LEU A 549 -31.79 1.11 -1.75
C LEU A 549 -32.89 2.13 -2.10
N LYS A 550 -33.07 2.46 -3.38
CA LYS A 550 -34.16 3.32 -3.83
C LYS A 550 -35.55 2.74 -3.49
N LYS A 551 -35.75 1.42 -3.62
CA LYS A 551 -36.99 0.73 -3.18
C LYS A 551 -37.20 0.79 -1.67
N ALA A 552 -36.14 0.88 -0.88
CA ALA A 552 -36.22 1.15 0.56
C ALA A 552 -36.49 2.62 0.90
N GLY A 553 -36.46 3.52 -0.10
CA GLY A 553 -36.60 4.97 0.08
C GLY A 553 -35.30 5.66 0.48
N ILE A 554 -34.15 5.02 0.22
CA ILE A 554 -32.82 5.57 0.49
C ILE A 554 -32.21 6.05 -0.82
N GLU A 555 -31.70 7.28 -0.82
CA GLU A 555 -30.96 7.83 -1.95
C GLU A 555 -29.45 7.60 -1.77
N CYS A 556 -28.72 7.59 -2.88
CA CYS A 556 -27.27 7.47 -2.92
C CYS A 556 -26.71 8.56 -3.83
N LEU A 557 -25.46 8.96 -3.59
CA LEU A 557 -24.70 9.74 -4.56
C LEU A 557 -24.64 8.96 -5.87
N LYS A 558 -24.82 9.66 -7.00
CA LYS A 558 -24.65 9.05 -8.32
C LYS A 558 -23.18 8.72 -8.55
N GLY A 559 -22.83 7.45 -8.33
CA GLY A 559 -21.53 6.88 -8.65
C GLY A 559 -21.44 6.31 -10.06
N ASN A 560 -20.21 6.11 -10.52
CA ASN A 560 -19.88 5.47 -11.78
C ASN A 560 -18.61 4.61 -11.74
N ALA A 561 -18.06 4.38 -10.54
CA ALA A 561 -16.86 3.61 -10.35
C ALA A 561 -16.79 3.00 -8.94
N GLY A 562 -15.74 2.21 -8.70
CA GLY A 562 -15.45 1.66 -7.39
C GLY A 562 -16.22 0.38 -7.10
N LEU A 563 -16.19 -0.02 -5.84
CA LEU A 563 -16.71 -1.30 -5.33
C LEU A 563 -17.83 -1.10 -4.30
N PHE A 564 -18.31 0.14 -4.21
CA PHE A 564 -19.19 0.66 -3.17
C PHE A 564 -20.05 1.82 -3.69
N CYS A 565 -21.11 2.13 -2.97
CA CYS A 565 -21.88 3.36 -3.16
C CYS A 565 -21.84 4.23 -1.88
N TRP A 566 -22.11 5.52 -2.07
CA TRP A 566 -22.22 6.50 -0.99
C TRP A 566 -23.69 6.75 -0.67
N MET A 567 -24.17 6.04 0.35
CA MET A 567 -25.56 5.95 0.77
C MET A 567 -25.93 7.10 1.72
N ASN A 568 -27.07 7.75 1.51
CA ASN A 568 -27.55 8.86 2.32
C ASN A 568 -28.66 8.41 3.30
N LEU A 569 -28.31 8.31 4.58
CA LEU A 569 -29.24 8.10 5.69
C LEU A 569 -29.49 9.36 6.53
N SER A 570 -29.02 10.54 6.11
CA SER A 570 -29.28 11.81 6.81
C SER A 570 -30.77 12.06 7.11
N PRO A 571 -31.75 11.69 6.25
CA PRO A 571 -33.17 11.87 6.56
C PRO A 571 -33.69 10.97 7.69
N TYR A 572 -32.92 9.97 8.09
CA TYR A 572 -33.26 8.99 9.13
C TYR A 572 -32.53 9.22 10.46
N LEU A 573 -31.69 10.26 10.53
CA LEU A 573 -31.05 10.67 11.77
C LEU A 573 -32.05 11.41 12.68
N GLU A 574 -31.90 11.21 13.99
CA GLU A 574 -32.66 11.99 14.98
C GLU A 574 -32.21 13.46 15.01
N LYS A 575 -30.89 13.68 14.87
CA LYS A 575 -30.25 14.99 14.72
C LYS A 575 -29.11 14.89 13.72
N PRO A 576 -28.79 15.96 12.97
CA PRO A 576 -27.65 15.98 12.04
C PRO A 576 -26.32 16.09 12.81
N THR A 577 -25.94 15.00 13.47
CA THR A 577 -24.81 14.92 14.42
C THR A 577 -24.09 13.59 14.25
N VAL A 578 -22.78 13.56 14.50
CA VAL A 578 -21.97 12.32 14.42
C VAL A 578 -22.48 11.27 15.42
N GLU A 579 -22.95 11.69 16.58
CA GLU A 579 -23.52 10.79 17.59
C GLU A 579 -24.76 10.06 17.04
N SER A 580 -25.62 10.76 16.31
CA SER A 580 -26.81 10.16 15.68
C SER A 580 -26.43 9.23 14.52
N GLU A 581 -25.39 9.58 13.74
CA GLU A 581 -24.82 8.72 12.70
C GLU A 581 -24.29 7.41 13.29
N LEU A 582 -23.50 7.49 14.37
CA LEU A 582 -22.96 6.30 15.03
C LEU A 582 -24.05 5.48 15.74
N ALA A 583 -25.14 6.11 16.19
CA ALA A 583 -26.28 5.40 16.77
C ALA A 583 -27.03 4.57 15.72
N ILE A 584 -27.28 5.11 14.52
CA ILE A 584 -27.90 4.34 13.44
C ILE A 584 -26.96 3.26 12.90
N TRP A 585 -25.67 3.56 12.79
CA TRP A 585 -24.63 2.62 12.40
C TRP A 585 -24.58 1.38 13.31
N LYS A 586 -24.57 1.58 14.63
CA LYS A 586 -24.59 0.49 15.62
C LYS A 586 -25.83 -0.38 15.46
N LYS A 587 -27.01 0.20 15.24
CA LYS A 587 -28.23 -0.58 14.97
C LYS A 587 -28.12 -1.39 13.67
N ILE A 588 -27.55 -0.81 12.61
CA ILE A 588 -27.32 -1.53 11.35
C ILE A 588 -26.35 -2.71 11.56
N MET A 589 -25.29 -2.51 12.33
CA MET A 589 -24.31 -3.55 12.62
C MET A 589 -24.86 -4.66 13.51
N TYR A 590 -25.46 -4.32 14.64
CA TYR A 590 -25.83 -5.30 15.66
C TYR A 590 -27.24 -5.86 15.50
N ASP A 591 -28.20 -5.07 15.00
CA ASP A 591 -29.60 -5.49 14.85
C ASP A 591 -29.87 -5.96 13.42
N VAL A 592 -29.46 -5.17 12.42
CA VAL A 592 -29.65 -5.50 10.98
C VAL A 592 -28.58 -6.47 10.48
N LYS A 593 -27.50 -6.66 11.25
CA LYS A 593 -26.40 -7.59 10.94
C LYS A 593 -25.73 -7.27 9.60
N LEU A 594 -25.42 -5.99 9.35
CA LEU A 594 -24.67 -5.52 8.19
C LEU A 594 -23.48 -4.66 8.66
N ASN A 595 -22.27 -5.01 8.26
CA ASN A 595 -21.13 -4.13 8.46
C ASN A 595 -21.05 -3.12 7.32
N ILE A 596 -21.23 -1.84 7.60
CA ILE A 596 -21.05 -0.70 6.68
C ILE A 596 -20.15 0.35 7.33
N SER A 597 -19.57 1.25 6.55
CA SER A 597 -18.67 2.29 7.09
C SER A 597 -19.42 3.63 7.27
N PRO A 598 -19.42 4.23 8.48
CA PRO A 598 -20.03 5.53 8.71
C PRO A 598 -19.20 6.66 8.06
N GLY A 599 -19.86 7.73 7.65
CA GLY A 599 -19.25 8.82 6.91
C GLY A 599 -18.20 9.59 7.71
N SER A 600 -18.43 9.72 9.02
CA SER A 600 -17.46 10.26 9.98
C SER A 600 -16.12 9.52 9.97
N SER A 601 -16.10 8.20 9.75
CA SER A 601 -14.83 7.45 9.60
C SER A 601 -14.04 7.88 8.37
N CYS A 602 -14.72 8.41 7.34
CA CYS A 602 -14.11 8.91 6.11
C CYS A 602 -13.93 10.44 6.11
N HIS A 603 -14.04 11.07 7.29
CA HIS A 603 -13.95 12.53 7.47
C HIS A 603 -15.01 13.32 6.70
N CYS A 604 -16.20 12.73 6.48
CA CYS A 604 -17.33 13.48 5.95
C CYS A 604 -17.78 14.54 6.96
N SER A 605 -17.83 15.80 6.55
CA SER A 605 -18.28 16.93 7.39
C SER A 605 -19.78 16.90 7.68
N GLU A 606 -20.55 16.20 6.84
CA GLU A 606 -22.00 16.08 6.95
C GLU A 606 -22.39 14.70 7.52
N PRO A 607 -23.01 14.63 8.71
CA PRO A 607 -23.47 13.36 9.27
C PRO A 607 -24.60 12.71 8.47
N GLY A 608 -24.58 11.38 8.41
CA GLY A 608 -25.63 10.55 7.82
C GLY A 608 -25.26 9.88 6.51
N TRP A 609 -24.03 10.06 6.04
CA TRP A 609 -23.53 9.34 4.86
C TRP A 609 -22.84 8.03 5.26
N PHE A 610 -22.91 7.02 4.38
CA PHE A 610 -22.36 5.70 4.64
C PHE A 610 -21.75 5.09 3.38
N ARG A 611 -20.57 4.48 3.48
CA ARG A 611 -20.01 3.64 2.41
C ARG A 611 -20.56 2.22 2.53
N VAL A 612 -21.10 1.71 1.43
CA VAL A 612 -21.63 0.34 1.35
C VAL A 612 -21.02 -0.39 0.17
N CYS A 613 -20.21 -1.42 0.43
CA CYS A 613 -19.56 -2.25 -0.57
C CYS A 613 -20.50 -3.33 -1.12
N PHE A 614 -20.37 -3.64 -2.41
CA PHE A 614 -21.25 -4.60 -3.11
C PHE A 614 -20.51 -5.64 -3.95
N ALA A 615 -19.19 -5.54 -4.08
CA ALA A 615 -18.42 -6.35 -5.04
C ALA A 615 -17.81 -7.63 -4.43
N ASN A 616 -17.97 -7.87 -3.13
CA ASN A 616 -17.34 -8.96 -2.38
C ASN A 616 -18.29 -10.11 -1.99
N MET A 617 -19.45 -10.22 -2.66
CA MET A 617 -20.49 -11.21 -2.37
C MET A 617 -21.25 -11.65 -3.62
N SER A 618 -22.04 -12.72 -3.46
CA SER A 618 -22.95 -13.22 -4.50
C SER A 618 -24.14 -12.27 -4.74
N GLU A 619 -24.89 -12.48 -5.83
CA GLU A 619 -26.10 -11.68 -6.11
C GLU A 619 -27.13 -11.89 -4.97
N GLU A 620 -27.28 -13.14 -4.55
CA GLU A 620 -28.24 -13.61 -3.55
C GLU A 620 -27.94 -13.02 -2.18
N THR A 621 -26.66 -12.98 -1.78
CA THR A 621 -26.25 -12.34 -0.53
C THR A 621 -26.56 -10.84 -0.53
N LEU A 622 -26.34 -10.17 -1.68
CA LEU A 622 -26.68 -8.75 -1.84
C LEU A 622 -28.20 -8.52 -1.75
N GLU A 623 -29.02 -9.39 -2.33
CA GLU A 623 -30.48 -9.34 -2.19
C GLU A 623 -30.95 -9.51 -0.74
N ILE A 624 -30.33 -10.43 0.02
CA ILE A 624 -30.60 -10.60 1.45
C ILE A 624 -30.25 -9.32 2.22
N ALA A 625 -29.08 -8.72 1.95
CA ALA A 625 -28.68 -7.47 2.59
C ALA A 625 -29.67 -6.32 2.29
N LEU A 626 -30.10 -6.19 1.04
CA LEU A 626 -31.10 -5.19 0.63
C LEU A 626 -32.46 -5.43 1.31
N SER A 627 -32.89 -6.68 1.44
CA SER A 627 -34.11 -7.05 2.18
C SER A 627 -34.02 -6.62 3.65
N ARG A 628 -32.89 -6.92 4.32
CA ARG A 628 -32.64 -6.50 5.71
C ARG A 628 -32.69 -4.98 5.87
N ILE A 629 -32.10 -4.22 4.95
CA ILE A 629 -32.17 -2.75 4.94
C ILE A 629 -33.62 -2.29 4.76
N GLN A 630 -34.36 -2.88 3.81
CA GLN A 630 -35.73 -2.49 3.54
C GLN A 630 -36.63 -2.69 4.77
N ASP A 631 -36.48 -3.80 5.48
CA ASP A 631 -37.26 -4.08 6.69
C ASP A 631 -36.88 -3.15 7.84
N PHE A 632 -35.59 -2.86 8.03
CA PHE A 632 -35.13 -1.86 8.99
C PHE A 632 -35.77 -0.48 8.77
N ILE A 633 -35.81 -0.01 7.52
CA ILE A 633 -36.41 1.29 7.19
C ILE A 633 -37.93 1.28 7.39
N LYS A 634 -38.63 0.19 7.04
CA LYS A 634 -40.08 0.05 7.29
C LYS A 634 -40.38 0.16 8.78
N THR A 635 -39.64 -0.55 9.63
CA THR A 635 -39.83 -0.51 11.09
C THR A 635 -39.58 0.89 11.66
N ARG A 636 -38.57 1.63 11.17
CA ARG A 636 -38.34 3.02 11.63
C ARG A 636 -39.47 3.95 11.22
N LYS A 637 -40.01 3.85 10.00
CA LYS A 637 -41.15 4.66 9.55
C LYS A 637 -42.45 4.41 10.33
N GLN A 638 -42.57 3.27 11.02
CA GLN A 638 -43.71 2.96 11.88
C GLN A 638 -43.54 3.47 13.32
N ASN A 639 -42.31 3.80 13.73
CA ASN A 639 -41.94 4.25 15.07
C ASN A 639 -41.67 5.77 15.15
N ILE A 640 -41.74 6.48 14.02
CA ILE A 640 -41.77 7.94 13.88
C ILE A 640 -43.20 8.31 13.55
#